data_AF-A0A7S2MCC1-F1
#
_entry.id   AF-A0A7S2MCC1-F1
#
_cell.length_a   1.000
_cell.length_b   1.000
_cell.length_c   1.000
_cell.angle_alpha   90.00
_cell.angle_beta   90.00
_cell.angle_gamma   90.00
#
_symmetry.space_group_name_H-M   'P 1'
#
loop_
_entity.id
_entity.type
_entity.pdbx_description
1 polymer ?
#
loop_
_entity_poly.entity_id
_entity_poly.type
_entity_poly.pdbx_seq_one_letter_code
_entity_poly.pdbx_strand_id
1 'polypeptide(L)'
;YDKIVPYSTSVGYKMDYSTMLSQLLFNNPQGALDLAKGLVNAEGGPLIDIQATAEAFLSSNRVQETTAFLLEALKDNKEEHAYLQTKLLEINLIGGAPQVADAIMQNGILTHYDRAHVAKLCERAGMWQRAAEHYTDIADIKRVFKNSHQMNPEFVVEYFGKLNREQSIVLLKDMMSRGPTNMQVCVEVAKKYHEELGSEQLIEVFESNRAMEGLYYYLGAIVNFSEDSFVHFKYIQASCQLGQFKEAERVCRDSNIYNPEEVKDYLKNAKLPDPRPLIHVCDRFDFVDELTDYLYLNSLLQYIEVYVTKVSPTKTPQVVGKLFDLGANEDFIKRILMAVGTACPVDEMVEIAETRNRLRLLQPWLEARVATGSTEPGTHNALGKIYITLNRDPKAFLTNNMFYEPKVLGPYCESLDPSLAFVAYKKGAGECDDELIAICHTHGLYRDLARYLVERQDLELWAKVLNKEETEDGKEDPQRRQLIDQIVEWALPESTSADEVSCTVKAFMAADLPGELIVLLERIILQGSDFSDNKNLQNLLILTAIRADASRVATYIDQLDNFDAKDIALICVSESHMLYEEGFSIYVKFSKPEHTADAEEQVELQVLAVGVLVDFMKDLERAKGYAAQADQKPVWSKLGKAQLEDKFPADAIESFINAEDPNEYVTVCAEANEAEIWTELIPFLKMARKSLQENLLDTELIYAYAKTNNLTDLEVFVNGPNVANIQTIGDRCFSEGLYHAAKTLFSNINNNSKLALCHIHLDEYREAVAAATKANNVSTWKHVCFACLRAEEFRLAATCGLEVIKYPDHVDEVVSYYSDLGYFDHLVSLFEQGLGLEDAHIGIFTELGVLYTKHVPEKVMEHCKVFFSKLNVSKVVRACERARLYPPAVYLYMADKQFDNAVKVMMERSPAFDNDLFLDSIVKVRNAEIMYKAVNFYLTTHPLLFTRLMEVMEEHVDHSRVVSQLSRTGDWSLQVGQQYMKSVQKNNLSPVNEALNQLYIEDEDYEALRKSIDDYNNFNMIALAQKLATHELLEFRRISAYVYRINKKWSQSIELSKNDRMWKDCIDTANESTDGEIIEGLLRFFCETSEKECFCAALYTCYTHVSPDVALELGWINGYHNFVMPFFIQNLRQTHSRLKELEKRTAPPKEEETAQDSTAATYGQLGGFSSGMLMIGNGGPDMGGMDMGGVPQGNIPGGIPMPNAGPPAGGGVPDMSSFTQQAPAMPNPGMQAPGMQAPGMMPAGAPPPQMTM
;
A
#
# COMPACT_ATOMS: atom_id res chain seq x y z
N TYR A 1 -61.01 -30.92 -3.07
CA TYR A 1 -61.49 -30.13 -4.26
C TYR A 1 -60.79 -30.61 -5.53
N ASP A 2 -59.51 -30.94 -5.43
CA ASP A 2 -58.61 -31.81 -6.22
C ASP A 2 -59.19 -32.71 -7.34
N LYS A 3 -60.38 -33.30 -7.21
CA LYS A 3 -61.00 -34.08 -8.31
C LYS A 3 -61.73 -33.25 -9.36
N ILE A 4 -61.97 -31.95 -9.11
CA ILE A 4 -62.73 -31.07 -10.02
C ILE A 4 -61.98 -30.87 -11.34
N VAL A 5 -60.67 -30.60 -11.30
CA VAL A 5 -59.86 -30.36 -12.52
C VAL A 5 -59.79 -31.61 -13.42
N PRO A 6 -59.43 -32.82 -12.91
CA PRO A 6 -59.50 -34.05 -13.72
C PRO A 6 -60.91 -34.37 -14.25
N TYR A 7 -61.96 -34.04 -13.50
CA TYR A 7 -63.34 -34.27 -13.91
C TYR A 7 -63.79 -33.32 -15.03
N SER A 8 -63.47 -32.02 -14.94
CA SER A 8 -63.75 -31.06 -16.02
C SER A 8 -63.03 -31.42 -17.32
N THR A 9 -61.77 -31.87 -17.23
CA THR A 9 -60.97 -32.26 -18.40
C THR A 9 -61.48 -33.53 -19.06
N SER A 10 -61.89 -34.54 -18.28
CA SER A 10 -62.44 -35.80 -18.81
C SER A 10 -63.86 -35.66 -19.38
N VAL A 11 -64.63 -34.65 -18.97
CA VAL A 11 -65.98 -34.34 -19.49
C VAL A 11 -65.94 -33.28 -20.61
N GLY A 12 -64.81 -32.61 -20.83
CA GLY A 12 -64.63 -31.61 -21.89
C GLY A 12 -65.36 -30.28 -21.63
N TYR A 13 -65.70 -29.99 -20.37
CA TYR A 13 -66.50 -28.82 -19.99
C TYR A 13 -65.62 -27.73 -19.36
N LYS A 14 -65.55 -26.54 -19.97
CA LYS A 14 -64.90 -25.37 -19.38
C LYS A 14 -65.81 -24.74 -18.34
N MET A 15 -65.50 -24.94 -17.06
CA MET A 15 -66.12 -24.19 -15.96
C MET A 15 -65.54 -22.78 -15.89
N ASP A 16 -66.35 -21.81 -15.42
CA ASP A 16 -65.83 -20.52 -15.00
C ASP A 16 -65.28 -20.64 -13.56
N TYR A 17 -63.97 -20.84 -13.47
CA TYR A 17 -63.28 -20.99 -12.19
C TYR A 17 -63.19 -19.68 -11.39
N SER A 18 -63.37 -18.52 -12.03
CA SER A 18 -63.21 -17.20 -11.39
C SER A 18 -64.37 -16.89 -10.43
N THR A 19 -65.61 -17.11 -10.87
CA THR A 19 -66.80 -16.96 -10.03
C THR A 19 -66.87 -18.05 -8.95
N MET A 20 -66.40 -19.26 -9.24
CA MET A 20 -66.30 -20.34 -8.25
C MET A 20 -65.28 -20.03 -7.14
N LEU A 21 -64.10 -19.51 -7.48
CA LEU A 21 -63.11 -19.06 -6.49
C LEU A 21 -63.69 -17.93 -5.63
N SER A 22 -64.30 -16.92 -6.23
CA SER A 22 -64.88 -15.78 -5.50
C SER A 22 -65.94 -16.20 -4.48
N GLN A 23 -66.78 -17.19 -4.82
CA GLN A 23 -67.79 -17.75 -3.90
C GLN A 23 -67.19 -18.65 -2.81
N LEU A 24 -66.10 -19.36 -3.10
CA LEU A 24 -65.39 -20.18 -2.12
C LEU A 24 -64.58 -19.33 -1.14
N LEU A 25 -63.97 -18.23 -1.60
CA LEU A 25 -63.14 -17.34 -0.79
C LEU A 25 -63.91 -16.73 0.38
N PHE A 26 -65.22 -16.50 0.23
CA PHE A 26 -66.11 -16.04 1.30
C PHE A 26 -66.55 -17.14 2.28
N ASN A 27 -66.66 -18.40 1.83
CA ASN A 27 -67.26 -19.50 2.60
C ASN A 27 -66.23 -20.48 3.21
N ASN A 28 -65.12 -20.74 2.52
CA ASN A 28 -64.02 -21.60 2.95
C ASN A 28 -62.72 -21.17 2.24
N PRO A 29 -61.97 -20.22 2.81
CA PRO A 29 -60.81 -19.62 2.14
C PRO A 29 -59.65 -20.60 1.95
N GLN A 30 -59.47 -21.55 2.87
CA GLN A 30 -58.41 -22.56 2.78
C GLN A 30 -58.70 -23.57 1.65
N GLY A 31 -59.97 -23.96 1.47
CA GLY A 31 -60.40 -24.73 0.31
C GLY A 31 -60.33 -23.95 -1.02
N ALA A 32 -60.47 -22.63 -0.98
CA ALA A 32 -60.24 -21.76 -2.14
C ALA A 32 -58.75 -21.70 -2.51
N LEU A 33 -57.85 -21.65 -1.52
CA LEU A 33 -56.40 -21.70 -1.73
C LEU A 33 -55.93 -23.03 -2.34
N ASP A 34 -56.39 -24.16 -1.83
CA ASP A 34 -56.05 -25.49 -2.38
C ASP A 34 -56.55 -25.64 -3.82
N LEU A 35 -57.77 -25.15 -4.10
CA LEU A 35 -58.33 -25.11 -5.45
C LEU A 35 -57.52 -24.20 -6.39
N ALA A 36 -57.12 -23.01 -5.92
CA ALA A 36 -56.30 -22.07 -6.70
C ALA A 36 -54.93 -22.65 -7.05
N LYS A 37 -54.25 -23.30 -6.09
CA LYS A 37 -52.98 -24.02 -6.35
C LYS A 37 -53.16 -25.14 -7.37
N GLY A 38 -54.22 -25.94 -7.26
CA GLY A 38 -54.53 -27.01 -8.22
C GLY A 38 -54.88 -26.52 -9.63
N LEU A 39 -55.31 -25.27 -9.79
CA LEU A 39 -55.67 -24.66 -11.09
C LEU A 39 -54.49 -23.91 -11.75
N VAL A 40 -53.47 -23.55 -10.98
CA VAL A 40 -52.18 -23.05 -11.51
C VAL A 40 -51.28 -24.21 -11.95
N ASN A 41 -51.24 -25.30 -11.19
CA ASN A 41 -50.37 -26.46 -11.44
C ASN A 41 -50.94 -27.49 -12.45
N ALA A 42 -51.85 -27.09 -13.35
CA ALA A 42 -52.49 -28.00 -14.31
C ALA A 42 -51.59 -28.29 -15.54
N GLU A 43 -51.66 -29.51 -16.08
CA GLU A 43 -50.80 -30.03 -17.18
C GLU A 43 -50.93 -29.28 -18.53
N GLY A 44 -51.76 -28.24 -18.62
CA GLY A 44 -51.93 -27.37 -19.80
C GLY A 44 -51.53 -25.91 -19.58
N GLY A 45 -50.89 -25.58 -18.45
CA GLY A 45 -50.62 -24.20 -18.01
C GLY A 45 -51.73 -23.60 -17.13
N PRO A 46 -51.54 -22.39 -16.59
CA PRO A 46 -52.48 -21.78 -15.65
C PRO A 46 -53.86 -21.57 -16.28
N LEU A 47 -54.90 -22.18 -15.69
CA LEU A 47 -56.28 -22.07 -16.16
C LEU A 47 -56.98 -20.78 -15.71
N ILE A 48 -56.29 -19.92 -14.96
CA ILE A 48 -56.82 -18.72 -14.30
C ILE A 48 -55.76 -17.61 -14.33
N ASP A 49 -56.21 -16.37 -14.44
CA ASP A 49 -55.36 -15.20 -14.21
C ASP A 49 -54.87 -15.14 -12.75
N ILE A 50 -53.55 -15.25 -12.60
CA ILE A 50 -52.83 -15.21 -11.31
C ILE A 50 -53.01 -13.83 -10.66
N GLN A 51 -53.04 -12.75 -11.44
CA GLN A 51 -53.18 -11.39 -10.92
C GLN A 51 -54.59 -11.15 -10.35
N ALA A 52 -55.64 -11.38 -11.15
CA ALA A 52 -57.02 -11.23 -10.67
C ALA A 52 -57.31 -12.12 -9.45
N THR A 53 -56.73 -13.32 -9.39
CA THR A 53 -56.88 -14.23 -8.24
C THR A 53 -56.19 -13.68 -6.99
N ALA A 54 -54.95 -13.21 -7.10
CA ALA A 54 -54.24 -12.59 -5.96
C ALA A 54 -54.95 -11.32 -5.46
N GLU A 55 -55.48 -10.50 -6.37
CA GLU A 55 -56.25 -9.30 -6.02
C GLU A 55 -57.60 -9.64 -5.36
N ALA A 56 -58.24 -10.76 -5.72
CA ALA A 56 -59.42 -11.27 -5.02
C ALA A 56 -59.11 -11.67 -3.56
N PHE A 57 -58.01 -12.40 -3.29
CA PHE A 57 -57.59 -12.71 -1.91
C PHE A 57 -57.21 -11.45 -1.11
N LEU A 58 -56.58 -10.45 -1.74
CA LEU A 58 -56.23 -9.18 -1.09
C LEU A 58 -57.44 -8.31 -0.77
N SER A 59 -58.42 -8.24 -1.68
CA SER A 59 -59.67 -7.50 -1.46
C SER A 59 -60.47 -8.01 -0.25
N SER A 60 -60.27 -9.28 0.12
CA SER A 60 -60.87 -9.94 1.29
C SER A 60 -59.98 -9.88 2.55
N ASN A 61 -58.88 -9.11 2.49
CA ASN A 61 -57.90 -8.93 3.56
C ASN A 61 -57.32 -10.26 4.07
N ARG A 62 -56.87 -11.13 3.14
CA ARG A 62 -56.27 -12.45 3.43
C ARG A 62 -54.80 -12.53 3.01
N VAL A 63 -53.96 -11.79 3.73
CA VAL A 63 -52.52 -11.66 3.44
C VAL A 63 -51.78 -13.00 3.41
N GLN A 64 -51.95 -13.85 4.44
CA GLN A 64 -51.24 -15.14 4.55
C GLN A 64 -51.58 -16.11 3.41
N GLU A 65 -52.86 -16.18 3.04
CA GLU A 65 -53.36 -17.03 1.95
C GLU A 65 -52.90 -16.50 0.58
N THR A 66 -52.90 -15.17 0.40
CA THR A 66 -52.33 -14.52 -0.80
C THR A 66 -50.84 -14.87 -0.95
N THR A 67 -50.06 -14.72 0.12
CA THR A 67 -48.63 -15.07 0.12
C THR A 67 -48.40 -16.54 -0.20
N ALA A 68 -49.17 -17.46 0.40
CA ALA A 68 -49.04 -18.89 0.16
C ALA A 68 -49.53 -19.35 -1.24
N PHE A 69 -50.44 -18.60 -1.88
CA PHE A 69 -50.82 -18.79 -3.28
C PHE A 69 -49.74 -18.26 -4.24
N LEU A 70 -49.28 -17.02 -4.04
CA LEU A 70 -48.26 -16.40 -4.88
C LEU A 70 -46.90 -17.13 -4.80
N LEU A 71 -46.52 -17.70 -3.65
CA LEU A 71 -45.31 -18.52 -3.55
C LEU A 71 -45.37 -19.82 -4.38
N GLU A 72 -46.56 -20.39 -4.58
CA GLU A 72 -46.74 -21.54 -5.46
C GLU A 72 -46.75 -21.09 -6.94
N ALA A 73 -47.48 -20.01 -7.24
CA ALA A 73 -47.65 -19.50 -8.61
C ALA A 73 -46.40 -18.83 -9.20
N LEU A 74 -45.53 -18.26 -8.37
CA LEU A 74 -44.30 -17.57 -8.79
C LEU A 74 -43.05 -18.49 -8.76
N LYS A 75 -43.23 -19.78 -8.48
CA LYS A 75 -42.15 -20.77 -8.33
C LYS A 75 -41.27 -20.95 -9.57
N ASP A 76 -41.82 -20.71 -10.77
CA ASP A 76 -41.08 -20.72 -12.03
C ASP A 76 -40.23 -19.45 -12.26
N ASN A 77 -40.33 -18.43 -11.38
CA ASN A 77 -39.54 -17.18 -11.39
C ASN A 77 -39.49 -16.46 -12.76
N LYS A 78 -40.61 -16.44 -13.49
CA LYS A 78 -40.71 -15.82 -14.83
C LYS A 78 -40.63 -14.29 -14.77
N GLU A 79 -39.94 -13.67 -15.73
CA GLU A 79 -39.80 -12.21 -15.86
C GLU A 79 -41.16 -11.50 -16.02
N GLU A 80 -42.10 -12.11 -16.73
CA GLU A 80 -43.48 -11.61 -16.92
C GLU A 80 -44.24 -11.37 -15.60
N HIS A 81 -43.79 -11.99 -14.49
CA HIS A 81 -44.39 -11.85 -13.18
C HIS A 81 -43.66 -10.86 -12.26
N ALA A 82 -42.65 -10.11 -12.74
CA ALA A 82 -41.88 -9.12 -11.98
C ALA A 82 -42.73 -8.18 -11.10
N TYR A 83 -43.88 -7.72 -11.62
CA TYR A 83 -44.85 -6.92 -10.86
C TYR A 83 -45.44 -7.69 -9.67
N LEU A 84 -45.83 -8.95 -9.87
CA LEU A 84 -46.36 -9.82 -8.81
C LEU A 84 -45.27 -10.24 -7.81
N GLN A 85 -44.02 -10.40 -8.24
CA GLN A 85 -42.88 -10.63 -7.32
C GLN A 85 -42.67 -9.42 -6.40
N THR A 86 -42.71 -8.22 -6.96
CA THR A 86 -42.60 -6.95 -6.21
C THR A 86 -43.77 -6.79 -5.23
N LYS A 87 -45.00 -7.01 -5.72
CA LYS A 87 -46.24 -6.94 -4.94
C LYS A 87 -46.26 -7.96 -3.79
N LEU A 88 -45.76 -9.18 -4.01
CA LEU A 88 -45.62 -10.20 -2.96
C LEU A 88 -44.70 -9.73 -1.81
N LEU A 89 -43.55 -9.13 -2.13
CA LEU A 89 -42.65 -8.59 -1.11
C LEU A 89 -43.28 -7.36 -0.42
N GLU A 90 -43.86 -6.44 -1.17
CA GLU A 90 -44.58 -5.26 -0.66
C GLU A 90 -45.68 -5.64 0.34
N ILE A 91 -46.53 -6.62 0.00
CA ILE A 91 -47.62 -7.10 0.85
C ILE A 91 -47.11 -7.65 2.19
N ASN A 92 -46.01 -8.41 2.20
CA ASN A 92 -45.46 -8.96 3.44
C ASN A 92 -44.70 -7.91 4.27
N LEU A 93 -44.04 -6.94 3.62
CA LEU A 93 -43.35 -5.82 4.26
C LEU A 93 -44.32 -4.82 4.90
N ILE A 94 -45.42 -4.49 4.24
CA ILE A 94 -46.44 -3.55 4.72
C ILE A 94 -47.46 -4.26 5.64
N GLY A 95 -47.83 -5.50 5.35
CA GLY A 95 -48.82 -6.30 6.07
C GLY A 95 -48.39 -6.83 7.44
N GLY A 96 -47.26 -6.37 7.98
CA GLY A 96 -46.79 -6.74 9.32
C GLY A 96 -46.09 -8.11 9.42
N ALA A 97 -45.67 -8.70 8.30
CA ALA A 97 -44.96 -9.98 8.24
C ALA A 97 -43.54 -9.87 7.63
N PRO A 98 -42.68 -8.92 8.07
CA PRO A 98 -41.38 -8.67 7.44
C PRO A 98 -40.44 -9.88 7.48
N GLN A 99 -40.54 -10.73 8.51
CA GLN A 99 -39.78 -12.00 8.61
C GLN A 99 -40.08 -12.98 7.46
N VAL A 100 -41.30 -12.98 6.93
CA VAL A 100 -41.67 -13.81 5.78
C VAL A 100 -41.03 -13.23 4.51
N ALA A 101 -41.03 -11.91 4.33
CA ALA A 101 -40.34 -11.26 3.23
C ALA A 101 -38.82 -11.52 3.28
N ASP A 102 -38.20 -11.44 4.46
CA ASP A 102 -36.78 -11.76 4.66
C ASP A 102 -36.46 -13.21 4.28
N ALA A 103 -37.26 -14.18 4.75
CA ALA A 103 -37.09 -15.59 4.38
C ALA A 103 -37.26 -15.83 2.86
N ILE A 104 -38.17 -15.11 2.19
CA ILE A 104 -38.35 -15.20 0.72
C ILE A 104 -37.13 -14.64 -0.01
N MET A 105 -36.61 -13.49 0.43
CA MET A 105 -35.40 -12.88 -0.14
C MET A 105 -34.15 -13.74 0.14
N GLN A 106 -34.03 -14.31 1.33
CA GLN A 106 -32.92 -15.21 1.72
C GLN A 106 -32.87 -16.49 0.87
N ASN A 107 -34.03 -17.07 0.57
CA ASN A 107 -34.12 -18.30 -0.23
C ASN A 107 -33.92 -18.07 -1.74
N GLY A 108 -33.79 -16.82 -2.19
CA GLY A 108 -33.52 -16.49 -3.60
C GLY A 108 -34.62 -16.90 -4.59
N ILE A 109 -35.84 -17.12 -4.12
CA ILE A 109 -36.96 -17.68 -4.92
C ILE A 109 -37.40 -16.72 -6.04
N LEU A 110 -37.14 -15.42 -5.87
CA LEU A 110 -37.55 -14.33 -6.76
C LEU A 110 -36.31 -13.53 -7.16
N THR A 111 -36.13 -13.21 -8.45
CA THR A 111 -34.96 -12.43 -8.93
C THR A 111 -35.31 -11.15 -9.70
N HIS A 112 -36.56 -10.99 -10.12
CA HIS A 112 -36.99 -9.96 -11.09
C HIS A 112 -37.86 -8.83 -10.48
N TYR A 113 -37.95 -8.72 -9.15
CA TYR A 113 -38.68 -7.63 -8.47
C TYR A 113 -37.93 -6.29 -8.50
N ASP A 114 -38.66 -5.18 -8.31
CA ASP A 114 -38.08 -3.84 -8.18
C ASP A 114 -37.28 -3.72 -6.87
N ARG A 115 -35.96 -3.86 -6.99
CA ARG A 115 -35.00 -3.76 -5.89
C ARG A 115 -35.01 -2.38 -5.23
N ALA A 116 -35.20 -1.29 -5.98
CA ALA A 116 -35.16 0.06 -5.43
C ALA A 116 -36.43 0.40 -4.63
N HIS A 117 -37.58 -0.13 -5.05
CA HIS A 117 -38.81 -0.04 -4.28
C HIS A 117 -38.75 -0.91 -3.02
N VAL A 118 -38.33 -2.18 -3.15
CA VAL A 118 -38.17 -3.10 -2.02
C VAL A 118 -37.14 -2.60 -1.00
N ALA A 119 -36.03 -1.99 -1.43
CA ALA A 119 -35.03 -1.39 -0.53
C ALA A 119 -35.64 -0.35 0.42
N LYS A 120 -36.49 0.55 -0.11
CA LYS A 120 -37.18 1.59 0.67
C LYS A 120 -38.20 1.00 1.66
N LEU A 121 -38.87 -0.09 1.27
CA LEU A 121 -39.79 -0.81 2.16
C LEU A 121 -39.04 -1.56 3.26
N CYS A 122 -37.92 -2.21 2.95
CA CYS A 122 -37.03 -2.84 3.93
C CYS A 122 -36.45 -1.81 4.91
N GLU A 123 -36.07 -0.63 4.43
CA GLU A 123 -35.61 0.48 5.27
C GLU A 123 -36.72 0.96 6.24
N ARG A 124 -37.95 1.13 5.73
CA ARG A 124 -39.13 1.48 6.55
C ARG A 124 -39.52 0.39 7.56
N ALA A 125 -39.25 -0.88 7.23
CA ALA A 125 -39.48 -2.04 8.10
C ALA A 125 -38.32 -2.31 9.08
N GLY A 126 -37.24 -1.53 9.07
CA GLY A 126 -36.08 -1.70 9.95
C GLY A 126 -35.13 -2.85 9.56
N MET A 127 -35.27 -3.40 8.35
CA MET A 127 -34.41 -4.50 7.84
C MET A 127 -33.20 -3.95 7.08
N TRP A 128 -32.29 -3.33 7.83
CA TRP A 128 -31.16 -2.57 7.29
C TRP A 128 -30.21 -3.40 6.41
N GLN A 129 -30.01 -4.69 6.70
CA GLN A 129 -29.16 -5.57 5.89
C GLN A 129 -29.73 -5.74 4.47
N ARG A 130 -31.00 -6.11 4.35
CA ARG A 130 -31.69 -6.26 3.04
C ARG A 130 -31.80 -4.94 2.29
N ALA A 131 -32.01 -3.83 3.01
CA ALA A 131 -31.96 -2.51 2.40
C ALA A 131 -30.58 -2.24 1.77
N ALA A 132 -29.47 -2.56 2.46
CA ALA A 132 -28.12 -2.41 1.93
C ALA A 132 -27.83 -3.34 0.72
N GLU A 133 -28.34 -4.57 0.70
CA GLU A 133 -28.19 -5.48 -0.46
C GLU A 133 -28.90 -5.01 -1.74
N HIS A 134 -29.92 -4.16 -1.59
CA HIS A 134 -30.74 -3.69 -2.72
C HIS A 134 -30.45 -2.26 -3.15
N TYR A 135 -29.84 -1.44 -2.30
CA TYR A 135 -29.34 -0.12 -2.69
C TYR A 135 -28.04 -0.20 -3.50
N THR A 136 -27.97 0.60 -4.56
CA THR A 136 -26.81 0.72 -5.46
C THR A 136 -26.15 2.11 -5.42
N ASP A 137 -26.83 3.13 -4.90
CA ASP A 137 -26.27 4.47 -4.69
C ASP A 137 -25.54 4.56 -3.35
N ILE A 138 -24.30 5.04 -3.37
CA ILE A 138 -23.49 5.29 -2.17
C ILE A 138 -24.18 6.26 -1.19
N ALA A 139 -25.04 7.17 -1.67
CA ALA A 139 -25.80 8.07 -0.80
C ALA A 139 -26.86 7.32 0.05
N ASP A 140 -27.58 6.37 -0.57
CA ASP A 140 -28.55 5.51 0.13
C ASP A 140 -27.83 4.49 1.03
N ILE A 141 -26.73 3.90 0.55
CA ILE A 141 -25.88 3.00 1.35
C ILE A 141 -25.37 3.74 2.60
N LYS A 142 -24.80 4.94 2.47
CA LYS A 142 -24.38 5.77 3.62
C LYS A 142 -25.52 6.13 4.58
N ARG A 143 -26.77 6.22 4.10
CA ARG A 143 -27.95 6.43 4.94
C ARG A 143 -28.28 5.17 5.74
N VAL A 144 -28.32 4.01 5.10
CA VAL A 144 -28.58 2.71 5.75
C VAL A 144 -27.46 2.34 6.73
N PHE A 145 -26.21 2.57 6.38
CA PHE A 145 -25.04 2.39 7.25
C PHE A 145 -24.95 3.42 8.40
N LYS A 146 -25.89 4.36 8.56
CA LYS A 146 -26.08 5.07 9.86
C LYS A 146 -26.48 4.10 10.97
N ASN A 147 -27.20 3.04 10.61
CA ASN A 147 -27.67 2.00 11.52
C ASN A 147 -26.83 0.72 11.43
N SER A 148 -25.53 0.84 11.09
CA SER A 148 -24.57 -0.27 11.05
C SER A 148 -24.55 -1.11 12.33
N HIS A 149 -24.76 -0.48 13.48
CA HIS A 149 -24.88 -1.11 14.80
C HIS A 149 -26.07 -2.08 14.95
N GLN A 150 -27.01 -2.11 14.01
CA GLN A 150 -28.17 -3.03 13.97
C GLN A 150 -28.00 -4.13 12.91
N MET A 151 -26.84 -4.21 12.24
CA MET A 151 -26.51 -5.24 11.27
C MET A 151 -25.57 -6.28 11.90
N ASN A 152 -25.57 -7.52 11.38
CA ASN A 152 -24.51 -8.48 11.71
C ASN A 152 -23.14 -7.94 11.23
N PRO A 153 -22.11 -7.83 12.09
CA PRO A 153 -20.75 -7.46 11.69
C PRO A 153 -20.20 -8.27 10.51
N GLU A 154 -20.45 -9.58 10.47
CA GLU A 154 -19.95 -10.47 9.39
C GLU A 154 -20.50 -10.05 8.02
N PHE A 155 -21.80 -9.73 7.96
CA PHE A 155 -22.44 -9.22 6.75
C PHE A 155 -21.83 -7.90 6.28
N VAL A 156 -21.52 -6.99 7.21
CA VAL A 156 -20.84 -5.73 6.87
C VAL A 156 -19.47 -6.01 6.26
N VAL A 157 -18.68 -6.90 6.87
CA VAL A 157 -17.37 -7.30 6.34
C VAL A 157 -17.49 -7.90 4.95
N GLU A 158 -18.44 -8.79 4.70
CA GLU A 158 -18.64 -9.36 3.35
C GLU A 158 -19.17 -8.35 2.32
N TYR A 159 -19.97 -7.37 2.74
CA TYR A 159 -20.51 -6.34 1.86
C TYR A 159 -19.41 -5.43 1.27
N PHE A 160 -18.33 -5.17 2.01
CA PHE A 160 -17.19 -4.39 1.49
C PHE A 160 -16.50 -5.06 0.28
N GLY A 161 -16.53 -6.40 0.18
CA GLY A 161 -16.04 -7.12 -1.00
C GLY A 161 -16.92 -6.99 -2.26
N LYS A 162 -18.08 -6.32 -2.16
CA LYS A 162 -18.95 -5.99 -3.30
C LYS A 162 -18.83 -4.51 -3.74
N LEU A 163 -18.02 -3.72 -3.04
CA LEU A 163 -17.87 -2.27 -3.27
C LEU A 163 -16.53 -1.96 -3.95
N ASN A 164 -16.54 -0.96 -4.84
CA ASN A 164 -15.30 -0.48 -5.47
C ASN A 164 -14.38 0.20 -4.43
N ARG A 165 -13.05 0.11 -4.60
CA ARG A 165 -12.02 0.69 -3.71
C ARG A 165 -12.35 2.09 -3.19
N GLU A 166 -12.70 3.03 -4.08
CA GLU A 166 -13.06 4.40 -3.69
C GLU A 166 -14.33 4.47 -2.83
N GLN A 167 -15.34 3.66 -3.16
CA GLN A 167 -16.59 3.58 -2.40
C GLN A 167 -16.35 2.99 -1.01
N SER A 168 -15.51 1.95 -0.93
CA SER A 168 -15.08 1.31 0.33
C SER A 168 -14.32 2.28 1.23
N ILE A 169 -13.35 3.03 0.70
CA ILE A 169 -12.60 4.07 1.46
C ILE A 169 -13.56 5.17 1.96
N VAL A 170 -14.45 5.64 1.09
CA VAL A 170 -15.43 6.69 1.43
C VAL A 170 -16.47 6.22 2.45
N LEU A 171 -16.86 4.93 2.43
CA LEU A 171 -17.76 4.34 3.42
C LEU A 171 -17.05 4.07 4.75
N LEU A 172 -15.81 3.57 4.74
CA LEU A 172 -14.97 3.41 5.94
C LEU A 172 -14.78 4.74 6.67
N LYS A 173 -14.41 5.80 5.93
CA LYS A 173 -14.22 7.15 6.50
C LYS A 173 -15.51 7.68 7.15
N ASP A 174 -16.66 7.45 6.51
CA ASP A 174 -17.99 7.84 7.02
C ASP A 174 -18.40 7.00 8.25
N MET A 175 -18.17 5.69 8.24
CA MET A 175 -18.43 4.78 9.38
C MET A 175 -17.58 5.12 10.61
N MET A 176 -16.29 5.39 10.42
CA MET A 176 -15.36 5.73 11.49
C MET A 176 -15.61 7.13 12.07
N SER A 177 -16.06 8.09 11.26
CA SER A 177 -16.42 9.43 11.74
C SER A 177 -17.59 9.46 12.73
N ARG A 178 -18.36 8.37 12.81
CA ARG A 178 -19.64 8.29 13.56
C ARG A 178 -19.54 7.64 14.94
N GLY A 179 -18.40 7.05 15.32
CA GLY A 179 -18.14 6.61 16.69
C GLY A 179 -17.32 5.33 16.87
N PRO A 180 -16.86 5.05 18.10
CA PRO A 180 -15.94 3.94 18.40
C PRO A 180 -16.57 2.55 18.27
N THR A 181 -17.90 2.44 18.28
CA THR A 181 -18.61 1.15 18.11
C THR A 181 -18.41 0.53 16.73
N ASN A 182 -18.18 1.35 15.69
CA ASN A 182 -17.87 0.88 14.34
C ASN A 182 -16.38 0.47 14.17
N MET A 183 -15.51 0.79 15.14
CA MET A 183 -14.06 0.63 15.01
C MET A 183 -13.63 -0.81 14.74
N GLN A 184 -14.17 -1.77 15.50
CA GLN A 184 -13.82 -3.18 15.39
C GLN A 184 -14.15 -3.74 14.00
N VAL A 185 -15.34 -3.41 13.48
CA VAL A 185 -15.78 -3.82 12.14
C VAL A 185 -14.91 -3.18 11.05
N CYS A 186 -14.56 -1.90 11.19
CA CYS A 186 -13.67 -1.22 10.24
C CYS A 186 -12.25 -1.83 10.23
N VAL A 187 -11.76 -2.29 11.38
CA VAL A 187 -10.49 -3.03 11.49
C VAL A 187 -10.58 -4.41 10.83
N GLU A 188 -11.68 -5.13 10.98
CA GLU A 188 -11.89 -6.43 10.31
C GLU A 188 -12.01 -6.30 8.79
N VAL A 189 -12.72 -5.28 8.30
CA VAL A 189 -12.75 -4.91 6.87
C VAL A 189 -11.33 -4.60 6.38
N ALA A 190 -10.60 -3.75 7.09
CA ALA A 190 -9.24 -3.38 6.70
C ALA A 190 -8.31 -4.60 6.68
N LYS A 191 -8.43 -5.53 7.65
CA LYS A 191 -7.68 -6.81 7.67
C LYS A 191 -8.03 -7.75 6.52
N LYS A 192 -9.29 -7.80 6.07
CA LYS A 192 -9.73 -8.75 5.04
C LYS A 192 -9.42 -8.26 3.61
N TYR A 193 -9.42 -6.95 3.38
CA TYR A 193 -9.25 -6.34 2.05
C TYR A 193 -8.02 -5.43 1.95
N HIS A 194 -6.95 -5.70 2.72
CA HIS A 194 -5.77 -4.82 2.78
C HIS A 194 -5.04 -4.69 1.43
N GLU A 195 -4.99 -5.77 0.64
CA GLU A 195 -4.34 -5.79 -0.68
C GLU A 195 -5.10 -4.94 -1.70
N GLU A 196 -6.43 -5.01 -1.70
CA GLU A 196 -7.29 -4.29 -2.65
C GLU A 196 -7.39 -2.78 -2.33
N LEU A 197 -7.47 -2.44 -1.04
CA LEU A 197 -7.66 -1.06 -0.56
C LEU A 197 -6.34 -0.28 -0.45
N GLY A 198 -5.22 -0.96 -0.22
CA GLY A 198 -3.89 -0.36 -0.05
C GLY A 198 -3.61 0.14 1.38
N SER A 199 -2.44 -0.20 1.91
CA SER A 199 -1.99 0.12 3.27
C SER A 199 -1.95 1.63 3.56
N GLU A 200 -1.34 2.41 2.67
CA GLU A 200 -1.17 3.86 2.83
C GLU A 200 -2.50 4.61 2.97
N GLN A 201 -3.48 4.32 2.09
CA GLN A 201 -4.80 4.95 2.13
C GLN A 201 -5.61 4.54 3.36
N LEU A 202 -5.46 3.29 3.82
CA LEU A 202 -6.06 2.84 5.08
C LEU A 202 -5.43 3.54 6.30
N ILE A 203 -4.10 3.71 6.32
CA ILE A 203 -3.39 4.47 7.36
C ILE A 203 -3.93 5.91 7.41
N GLU A 204 -4.05 6.61 6.27
CA GLU A 204 -4.60 7.97 6.22
C GLU A 204 -6.05 8.05 6.75
N VAL A 205 -6.88 7.04 6.47
CA VAL A 205 -8.27 6.96 6.98
C VAL A 205 -8.32 6.78 8.51
N PHE A 206 -7.41 5.99 9.10
CA PHE A 206 -7.30 5.86 10.55
C PHE A 206 -6.67 7.10 11.21
N GLU A 207 -5.66 7.71 10.62
CA GLU A 207 -5.02 8.92 11.16
C GLU A 207 -5.95 10.14 11.11
N SER A 208 -6.64 10.35 9.99
CA SER A 208 -7.58 11.49 9.82
C SER A 208 -8.75 11.45 10.82
N ASN A 209 -9.14 10.26 11.29
CA ASN A 209 -10.16 10.06 12.32
C ASN A 209 -9.57 9.88 13.74
N ARG A 210 -8.25 10.08 13.93
CA ARG A 210 -7.52 9.93 15.22
C ARG A 210 -7.68 8.55 15.87
N ALA A 211 -7.86 7.52 15.05
CA ALA A 211 -8.24 6.17 15.44
C ALA A 211 -7.05 5.26 15.76
N MET A 212 -6.17 5.68 16.69
CA MET A 212 -4.88 4.99 16.91
C MET A 212 -5.02 3.55 17.43
N GLU A 213 -6.06 3.24 18.20
CA GLU A 213 -6.39 1.86 18.61
C GLU A 213 -6.74 0.98 17.40
N GLY A 214 -7.57 1.49 16.47
CA GLY A 214 -7.93 0.79 15.24
C GLY A 214 -6.71 0.57 14.34
N LEU A 215 -5.88 1.61 14.17
CA LEU A 215 -4.63 1.56 13.43
C LEU A 215 -3.69 0.47 13.98
N TYR A 216 -3.52 0.38 15.31
CA TYR A 216 -2.70 -0.65 15.94
C TYR A 216 -3.24 -2.07 15.70
N TYR A 217 -4.55 -2.31 15.87
CA TYR A 217 -5.12 -3.64 15.64
C TYR A 217 -5.12 -4.06 14.16
N TYR A 218 -5.18 -3.10 13.24
CA TYR A 218 -5.02 -3.33 11.79
C TYR A 218 -3.55 -3.65 11.45
N LEU A 219 -2.63 -2.73 11.74
CA LEU A 219 -1.20 -2.87 11.42
C LEU A 219 -0.57 -4.08 12.11
N GLY A 220 -0.96 -4.42 13.34
CA GLY A 220 -0.42 -5.58 14.06
C GLY A 220 -0.75 -6.94 13.42
N ALA A 221 -1.77 -7.01 12.56
CA ALA A 221 -2.06 -8.20 11.77
C ALA A 221 -1.22 -8.27 10.48
N ILE A 222 -0.73 -7.14 9.99
CA ILE A 222 -0.06 -6.99 8.68
C ILE A 222 1.46 -6.88 8.82
N VAL A 223 1.98 -6.32 9.92
CA VAL A 223 3.42 -6.08 10.15
C VAL A 223 4.28 -7.33 10.02
N ASN A 224 3.77 -8.52 10.37
CA ASN A 224 4.53 -9.77 10.23
C ASN A 224 4.66 -10.23 8.76
N PHE A 225 3.89 -9.65 7.82
CA PHE A 225 3.85 -10.01 6.40
C PHE A 225 4.24 -8.85 5.45
N SER A 226 4.24 -7.61 5.95
CA SER A 226 4.50 -6.40 5.16
C SER A 226 6.00 -6.14 5.00
N GLU A 227 6.44 -5.93 3.76
CA GLU A 227 7.80 -5.49 3.41
C GLU A 227 7.93 -3.95 3.34
N ASP A 228 6.85 -3.21 3.58
CA ASP A 228 6.85 -1.74 3.56
C ASP A 228 7.39 -1.12 4.88
N SER A 229 8.50 -0.38 4.77
CA SER A 229 9.13 0.37 5.86
C SER A 229 8.18 1.32 6.59
N PHE A 230 7.26 1.96 5.85
CA PHE A 230 6.30 2.92 6.40
C PHE A 230 5.28 2.24 7.32
N VAL A 231 4.81 1.04 6.96
CA VAL A 231 3.90 0.21 7.77
C VAL A 231 4.55 -0.17 9.11
N HIS A 232 5.83 -0.58 9.08
CA HIS A 232 6.58 -0.90 10.31
C HIS A 232 6.78 0.34 11.20
N PHE A 233 7.19 1.48 10.63
CA PHE A 233 7.33 2.75 11.35
C PHE A 233 6.01 3.19 12.00
N LYS A 234 4.91 3.16 11.25
CA LYS A 234 3.57 3.53 11.74
C LYS A 234 3.05 2.60 12.82
N TYR A 235 3.39 1.31 12.77
CA TYR A 235 3.04 0.39 13.85
C TYR A 235 3.84 0.64 15.13
N ILE A 236 5.14 0.94 15.02
CA ILE A 236 5.96 1.37 16.18
C ILE A 236 5.38 2.67 16.76
N GLN A 237 5.02 3.64 15.91
CA GLN A 237 4.37 4.89 16.32
C GLN A 237 3.07 4.64 17.10
N ALA A 238 2.15 3.83 16.55
CA ALA A 238 0.88 3.50 17.19
C ALA A 238 1.06 2.71 18.50
N SER A 239 1.95 1.70 18.51
CA SER A 239 2.26 0.89 19.70
C SER A 239 2.78 1.73 20.85
N CYS A 240 3.66 2.70 20.57
CA CYS A 240 4.20 3.63 21.57
C CYS A 240 3.12 4.55 22.14
N GLN A 241 2.21 5.07 21.31
CA GLN A 241 1.14 5.98 21.75
C GLN A 241 0.06 5.28 22.59
N LEU A 242 -0.19 3.99 22.35
CA LEU A 242 -1.11 3.16 23.14
C LEU A 242 -0.47 2.55 24.40
N GLY A 243 0.80 2.83 24.67
CA GLY A 243 1.54 2.28 25.81
C GLY A 243 1.87 0.79 25.70
N GLN A 244 1.76 0.19 24.51
CA GLN A 244 2.06 -1.23 24.26
C GLN A 244 3.54 -1.45 23.96
N PHE A 245 4.40 -1.06 24.92
CA PHE A 245 5.86 -1.04 24.74
C PHE A 245 6.47 -2.42 24.45
N LYS A 246 5.80 -3.51 24.85
CA LYS A 246 6.26 -4.90 24.58
C LYS A 246 6.15 -5.31 23.12
N GLU A 247 5.11 -4.86 22.41
CA GLU A 247 4.98 -5.13 20.96
C GLU A 247 5.90 -4.21 20.15
N ALA A 248 6.10 -2.95 20.61
CA ALA A 248 7.15 -2.09 20.07
C ALA A 248 8.55 -2.74 20.25
N GLU A 249 8.85 -3.31 21.42
CA GLU A 249 10.07 -4.09 21.66
C GLU A 249 10.18 -5.31 20.72
N ARG A 250 9.09 -6.08 20.55
CA ARG A 250 9.06 -7.24 19.64
C ARG A 250 9.41 -6.83 18.21
N VAL A 251 8.78 -5.79 17.66
CA VAL A 251 9.02 -5.38 16.26
C VAL A 251 10.39 -4.74 16.06
N CYS A 252 10.86 -3.91 17.01
CA CYS A 252 12.21 -3.37 16.96
C CYS A 252 13.28 -4.47 16.97
N ARG A 253 13.03 -5.59 17.67
CA ARG A 253 13.93 -6.75 17.75
C ARG A 253 13.77 -7.73 16.58
N ASP A 254 12.55 -7.98 16.10
CA ASP A 254 12.29 -9.08 15.17
C ASP A 254 12.24 -8.63 13.70
N SER A 255 12.09 -7.34 13.41
CA SER A 255 11.99 -6.79 12.04
C SER A 255 13.23 -6.00 11.62
N ASN A 256 13.58 -6.07 10.33
CA ASN A 256 14.75 -5.38 9.72
C ASN A 256 14.34 -4.35 8.63
N ILE A 257 13.04 -4.05 8.52
CA ILE A 257 12.45 -3.37 7.35
C ILE A 257 12.23 -1.86 7.60
N TYR A 258 12.25 -1.40 8.86
CA TYR A 258 12.07 0.01 9.22
C TYR A 258 13.35 0.84 9.06
N ASN A 259 13.22 2.14 8.74
CA ASN A 259 14.34 3.08 8.74
C ASN A 259 14.90 3.28 10.17
N PRO A 260 16.16 2.91 10.47
CA PRO A 260 16.72 2.99 11.82
C PRO A 260 16.83 4.41 12.38
N GLU A 261 17.12 5.41 11.53
CA GLU A 261 17.32 6.80 11.99
C GLU A 261 16.00 7.45 12.40
N GLU A 262 14.95 7.31 11.56
CA GLU A 262 13.61 7.83 11.85
C GLU A 262 12.99 7.18 13.09
N VAL A 263 13.16 5.86 13.26
CA VAL A 263 12.72 5.14 14.46
C VAL A 263 13.53 5.59 15.68
N LYS A 264 14.86 5.70 15.60
CA LYS A 264 15.73 6.19 16.69
C LYS A 264 15.29 7.57 17.16
N ASP A 265 15.12 8.52 16.23
CA ASP A 265 14.76 9.89 16.56
C ASP A 265 13.33 10.01 17.08
N TYR A 266 12.38 9.23 16.54
CA TYR A 266 11.04 9.15 17.12
C TYR A 266 11.07 8.61 18.56
N LEU A 267 11.78 7.51 18.83
CA LEU A 267 11.87 6.90 20.16
C LEU A 267 12.59 7.79 21.18
N LYS A 268 13.66 8.50 20.77
CA LYS A 268 14.34 9.53 21.58
C LYS A 268 13.41 10.69 21.94
N ASN A 269 12.62 11.18 20.97
CA ASN A 269 11.68 12.28 21.19
C ASN A 269 10.45 11.86 22.01
N ALA A 270 9.99 10.61 21.87
CA ALA A 270 8.80 10.07 22.54
C ALA A 270 8.98 9.83 24.05
N LYS A 271 10.22 9.79 24.57
CA LYS A 271 10.55 9.63 26.00
C LYS A 271 9.78 8.51 26.70
N LEU A 272 9.89 7.30 26.14
CA LEU A 272 9.13 6.13 26.61
C LEU A 272 9.46 5.76 28.09
N PRO A 273 8.47 5.33 28.90
CA PRO A 273 8.68 4.81 30.26
C PRO A 273 9.54 3.54 30.34
N ASP A 274 9.52 2.72 29.28
CA ASP A 274 10.41 1.56 29.12
C ASP A 274 11.28 1.78 27.85
N PRO A 275 12.58 2.09 28.00
CA PRO A 275 13.48 2.38 26.88
C PRO A 275 13.94 1.13 26.11
N ARG A 276 13.48 -0.08 26.44
CA ARG A 276 13.87 -1.32 25.73
C ARG A 276 13.78 -1.27 24.20
N PRO A 277 12.72 -0.72 23.58
CA PRO A 277 12.65 -0.65 22.11
C PRO A 277 13.83 0.16 21.55
N LEU A 278 14.17 1.29 22.19
CA LEU A 278 15.33 2.11 21.82
C LEU A 278 16.65 1.38 22.05
N ILE A 279 16.76 0.59 23.14
CA ILE A 279 17.95 -0.24 23.42
C ILE A 279 18.19 -1.26 22.30
N HIS A 280 17.16 -2.00 21.85
CA HIS A 280 17.33 -2.99 20.78
C HIS A 280 17.66 -2.36 19.42
N VAL A 281 17.06 -1.22 19.08
CA VAL A 281 17.40 -0.46 17.85
C VAL A 281 18.86 0.00 17.90
N CYS A 282 19.27 0.67 18.99
CA CYS A 282 20.63 1.18 19.10
C CYS A 282 21.69 0.07 19.21
N ASP A 283 21.37 -1.08 19.83
CA ASP A 283 22.31 -2.20 19.92
C ASP A 283 22.53 -2.91 18.57
N ARG A 284 21.48 -3.04 17.75
CA ARG A 284 21.56 -3.65 16.41
C ARG A 284 22.34 -2.80 15.40
N PHE A 285 22.18 -1.48 15.47
CA PHE A 285 22.77 -0.54 14.52
C PHE A 285 23.98 0.25 15.11
N ASP A 286 24.59 -0.29 16.17
CA ASP A 286 25.81 0.23 16.82
C ASP A 286 25.77 1.68 17.33
N PHE A 287 24.57 2.24 17.60
CA PHE A 287 24.38 3.57 18.22
C PHE A 287 24.57 3.55 19.76
N VAL A 288 25.58 2.83 20.26
CA VAL A 288 25.80 2.58 21.70
C VAL A 288 26.15 3.86 22.48
N ASP A 289 26.94 4.75 21.88
CA ASP A 289 27.32 6.03 22.50
C ASP A 289 26.11 6.95 22.68
N GLU A 290 25.29 7.11 21.63
CA GLU A 290 24.06 7.91 21.68
C GLU A 290 23.03 7.34 22.66
N LEU A 291 22.94 6.01 22.75
CA LEU A 291 22.09 5.31 23.72
C LEU A 291 22.57 5.59 25.15
N THR A 292 23.87 5.49 25.39
CA THR A 292 24.47 5.70 26.72
C THR A 292 24.33 7.16 27.16
N ASP A 293 24.57 8.12 26.26
CA ASP A 293 24.27 9.55 26.49
C ASP A 293 22.79 9.75 26.87
N TYR A 294 21.87 9.20 26.07
CA TYR A 294 20.43 9.35 26.31
C TYR A 294 19.97 8.71 27.64
N LEU A 295 20.42 7.49 27.96
CA LEU A 295 20.06 6.82 29.20
C LEU A 295 20.66 7.51 30.43
N TYR A 296 21.90 8.00 30.34
CA TYR A 296 22.56 8.68 31.46
C TYR A 296 21.95 10.08 31.71
N LEU A 297 21.77 10.90 30.66
CA LEU A 297 21.17 12.24 30.78
C LEU A 297 19.73 12.19 31.32
N ASN A 298 18.97 11.14 31.02
CA ASN A 298 17.61 10.92 31.58
C ASN A 298 17.60 10.16 32.91
N SER A 299 18.77 9.91 33.54
CA SER A 299 18.91 9.20 34.83
C SER A 299 18.40 7.75 34.86
N LEU A 300 18.34 7.08 33.71
CA LEU A 300 17.81 5.72 33.53
C LEU A 300 18.84 4.62 33.85
N LEU A 301 19.58 4.77 34.95
CA LEU A 301 20.74 3.95 35.32
C LEU A 301 20.42 2.44 35.41
N GLN A 302 19.24 2.07 35.89
CA GLN A 302 18.82 0.67 35.97
C GLN A 302 18.73 -0.01 34.59
N TYR A 303 18.40 0.74 33.53
CA TYR A 303 18.33 0.20 32.18
C TYR A 303 19.72 0.04 31.55
N ILE A 304 20.70 0.85 31.96
CA ILE A 304 22.11 0.62 31.61
C ILE A 304 22.60 -0.69 32.24
N GLU A 305 22.32 -0.91 33.53
CA GLU A 305 22.66 -2.17 34.22
C GLU A 305 21.99 -3.39 33.56
N VAL A 306 20.72 -3.28 33.13
CA VAL A 306 20.00 -4.34 32.40
C VAL A 306 20.54 -4.57 30.98
N TYR A 307 20.88 -3.51 30.24
CA TYR A 307 21.46 -3.61 28.89
C TYR A 307 22.75 -4.42 28.92
N VAL A 308 23.68 -3.99 29.78
CA VAL A 308 25.02 -4.55 29.89
C VAL A 308 24.99 -5.99 30.48
N THR A 309 24.02 -6.33 31.34
CA THR A 309 23.91 -7.69 31.91
C THR A 309 23.05 -8.69 31.12
N LYS A 310 22.10 -8.23 30.29
CA LYS A 310 21.11 -9.13 29.63
C LYS A 310 21.02 -9.03 28.11
N VAL A 311 21.46 -7.93 27.51
CA VAL A 311 21.31 -7.72 26.05
C VAL A 311 22.65 -8.00 25.36
N SER A 312 23.71 -7.28 25.74
CA SER A 312 25.02 -7.38 25.07
C SER A 312 26.20 -7.19 26.04
N PRO A 313 26.55 -8.22 26.85
CA PRO A 313 27.70 -8.18 27.77
C PRO A 313 29.06 -7.91 27.11
N THR A 314 29.19 -8.19 25.81
CA THR A 314 30.39 -7.92 25.03
C THR A 314 30.64 -6.41 24.83
N LYS A 315 29.59 -5.59 24.68
CA LYS A 315 29.72 -4.13 24.49
C LYS A 315 29.91 -3.34 25.80
N THR A 316 30.06 -4.03 26.93
CA THR A 316 30.36 -3.44 28.25
C THR A 316 31.51 -2.41 28.22
N PRO A 317 32.67 -2.67 27.56
CA PRO A 317 33.80 -1.74 27.58
C PRO A 317 33.46 -0.37 26.99
N GLN A 318 32.70 -0.33 25.88
CA GLN A 318 32.24 0.90 25.24
C GLN A 318 31.30 1.71 26.15
N VAL A 319 30.30 1.04 26.74
CA VAL A 319 29.35 1.68 27.68
C VAL A 319 30.07 2.24 28.90
N VAL A 320 31.00 1.49 29.50
CA VAL A 320 31.77 1.96 30.67
C VAL A 320 32.76 3.07 30.28
N GLY A 321 33.36 3.00 29.08
CA GLY A 321 34.13 4.09 28.50
C GLY A 321 33.33 5.39 28.44
N LYS A 322 32.15 5.37 27.81
CA LYS A 322 31.28 6.54 27.72
C LYS A 322 30.80 7.04 29.10
N LEU A 323 30.52 6.13 30.04
CA LEU A 323 30.22 6.48 31.44
C LEU A 323 31.39 7.16 32.16
N PHE A 324 32.64 6.84 31.84
CA PHE A 324 33.80 7.58 32.35
C PHE A 324 33.88 9.01 31.76
N ASP A 325 33.56 9.22 30.48
CA ASP A 325 33.49 10.57 29.87
C ASP A 325 32.41 11.44 30.53
N LEU A 326 31.26 10.83 30.84
CA LEU A 326 30.12 11.46 31.48
C LEU A 326 30.28 11.66 33.00
N GLY A 327 31.40 11.23 33.57
CA GLY A 327 31.70 11.40 35.00
C GLY A 327 30.79 10.58 35.93
N ALA A 328 30.36 9.39 35.51
CA ALA A 328 29.47 8.54 36.30
C ALA A 328 30.10 8.09 37.64
N ASN A 329 29.24 7.81 38.63
CA ASN A 329 29.65 7.41 39.97
C ASN A 329 30.45 6.09 39.96
N GLU A 330 31.65 6.10 40.55
CA GLU A 330 32.52 4.94 40.67
C GLU A 330 31.83 3.71 41.29
N ASP A 331 30.94 3.90 42.26
CA ASP A 331 30.22 2.79 42.92
C ASP A 331 29.13 2.17 42.04
N PHE A 332 28.64 2.91 41.03
CA PHE A 332 27.75 2.39 40.01
C PHE A 332 28.54 1.59 38.95
N ILE A 333 29.71 2.08 38.54
CA ILE A 333 30.61 1.39 37.62
C ILE A 333 31.10 0.06 38.22
N LYS A 334 31.56 0.06 39.49
CA LYS A 334 31.91 -1.17 40.23
C LYS A 334 30.75 -2.18 40.25
N ARG A 335 29.51 -1.72 40.42
CA ARG A 335 28.32 -2.57 40.46
C ARG A 335 28.05 -3.23 39.11
N ILE A 336 28.11 -2.47 38.01
CA ILE A 336 27.96 -3.01 36.65
C ILE A 336 29.04 -4.08 36.39
N LEU A 337 30.32 -3.77 36.62
CA LEU A 337 31.41 -4.71 36.37
C LEU A 337 31.26 -6.02 37.16
N MET A 338 30.85 -5.93 38.43
CA MET A 338 30.55 -7.11 39.25
C MET A 338 29.31 -7.88 38.80
N ALA A 339 28.28 -7.21 38.28
CA ALA A 339 27.05 -7.83 37.79
C ALA A 339 27.23 -8.55 36.45
N VAL A 340 28.13 -8.07 35.58
CA VAL A 340 28.49 -8.69 34.29
C VAL A 340 29.46 -9.86 34.50
N GLY A 341 30.31 -9.79 35.53
CA GLY A 341 31.12 -10.91 35.99
C GLY A 341 32.12 -11.39 34.94
N THR A 342 31.90 -12.60 34.40
CA THR A 342 32.80 -13.26 33.44
C THR A 342 32.49 -12.99 31.97
N ALA A 343 31.41 -12.28 31.66
CA ALA A 343 30.94 -12.06 30.28
C ALA A 343 31.47 -10.77 29.61
N CYS A 344 32.25 -9.95 30.34
CA CYS A 344 32.88 -8.73 29.83
C CYS A 344 34.29 -9.05 29.29
N PRO A 345 34.66 -8.60 28.08
CA PRO A 345 36.04 -8.63 27.59
C PRO A 345 36.98 -7.90 28.57
N VAL A 346 38.06 -8.54 29.01
CA VAL A 346 39.00 -7.93 29.97
C VAL A 346 39.96 -6.98 29.27
N ASP A 347 40.49 -7.34 28.11
CA ASP A 347 41.58 -6.60 27.45
C ASP A 347 41.12 -5.19 27.05
N GLU A 348 40.00 -5.08 26.33
CA GLU A 348 39.37 -3.80 25.97
C GLU A 348 38.99 -2.96 27.21
N MET A 349 38.49 -3.60 28.27
CA MET A 349 38.09 -2.92 29.51
C MET A 349 39.30 -2.39 30.29
N VAL A 350 40.42 -3.14 30.27
CA VAL A 350 41.68 -2.70 30.86
C VAL A 350 42.25 -1.53 30.06
N GLU A 351 42.33 -1.61 28.73
CA GLU A 351 42.83 -0.53 27.86
C GLU A 351 42.06 0.79 28.04
N ILE A 352 40.72 0.72 28.05
CA ILE A 352 39.84 1.86 28.33
C ILE A 352 40.09 2.42 29.74
N ALA A 353 40.42 1.58 30.73
CA ALA A 353 40.77 2.03 32.09
C ALA A 353 42.22 2.54 32.23
N GLU A 354 43.18 2.08 31.41
CA GLU A 354 44.56 2.57 31.37
C GLU A 354 44.59 3.98 30.78
N THR A 355 44.03 4.16 29.58
CA THR A 355 43.95 5.45 28.85
C THR A 355 43.28 6.57 29.67
N ARG A 356 42.36 6.20 30.56
CA ARG A 356 41.60 7.12 31.42
C ARG A 356 42.15 7.26 32.85
N ASN A 357 43.28 6.64 33.18
CA ASN A 357 43.88 6.62 34.52
C ASN A 357 42.90 6.17 35.64
N ARG A 358 42.14 5.10 35.38
CA ARG A 358 41.15 4.53 36.32
C ARG A 358 41.37 3.06 36.66
N LEU A 359 42.44 2.43 36.16
CA LEU A 359 42.87 1.03 36.35
C LEU A 359 42.63 0.46 37.78
N ARG A 360 42.91 1.23 38.84
CA ARG A 360 42.70 0.84 40.25
C ARG A 360 41.26 0.44 40.60
N LEU A 361 40.25 0.97 39.88
CA LEU A 361 38.84 0.62 40.08
C LEU A 361 38.52 -0.83 39.69
N LEU A 362 39.32 -1.44 38.81
CA LEU A 362 39.12 -2.81 38.34
C LEU A 362 39.67 -3.86 39.32
N GLN A 363 40.51 -3.47 40.29
CA GLN A 363 41.20 -4.42 41.18
C GLN A 363 40.26 -5.47 41.82
N PRO A 364 39.12 -5.11 42.45
CA PRO A 364 38.27 -6.12 43.11
C PRO A 364 37.62 -7.09 42.11
N TRP A 365 37.39 -6.64 40.87
CA TRP A 365 36.78 -7.45 39.81
C TRP A 365 37.81 -8.42 39.19
N LEU A 366 39.04 -7.96 38.97
CA LEU A 366 40.15 -8.81 38.50
C LEU A 366 40.54 -9.87 39.55
N GLU A 367 40.62 -9.50 40.83
CA GLU A 367 40.86 -10.46 41.92
C GLU A 367 39.75 -11.52 42.01
N ALA A 368 38.48 -11.13 41.80
CA ALA A 368 37.36 -12.07 41.73
C ALA A 368 37.44 -13.01 40.50
N ARG A 369 37.81 -12.50 39.31
CA ARG A 369 38.02 -13.29 38.08
C ARG A 369 39.10 -14.35 38.27
N VAL A 370 40.22 -14.00 38.93
CA VAL A 370 41.29 -14.97 39.26
C VAL A 370 40.83 -15.98 40.30
N ALA A 371 40.07 -15.57 41.32
CA ALA A 371 39.50 -16.49 42.32
C ALA A 371 38.50 -17.50 41.71
N THR A 372 37.82 -17.14 40.61
CA THR A 372 36.98 -18.07 39.83
C THR A 372 37.76 -18.99 38.89
N GLY A 373 39.10 -18.88 38.82
CA GLY A 373 39.96 -19.76 38.03
C GLY A 373 40.25 -19.30 36.60
N SER A 374 40.14 -18.01 36.29
CA SER A 374 40.46 -17.49 34.95
C SER A 374 41.94 -17.64 34.59
N THR A 375 42.21 -18.11 33.36
CA THR A 375 43.54 -18.27 32.77
C THR A 375 43.88 -17.20 31.71
N GLU A 376 43.05 -16.16 31.58
CA GLU A 376 43.24 -15.08 30.58
C GLU A 376 44.49 -14.25 30.85
N PRO A 377 45.42 -14.10 29.87
CA PRO A 377 46.65 -13.32 30.05
C PRO A 377 46.43 -11.88 30.49
N GLY A 378 45.49 -11.14 29.88
CA GLY A 378 45.20 -9.75 30.26
C GLY A 378 44.75 -9.57 31.72
N THR A 379 44.01 -10.54 32.26
CA THR A 379 43.63 -10.53 33.69
C THR A 379 44.87 -10.63 34.58
N HIS A 380 45.81 -11.54 34.25
CA HIS A 380 47.05 -11.73 35.01
C HIS A 380 48.08 -10.61 34.78
N ASN A 381 48.13 -10.04 33.59
CA ASN A 381 48.96 -8.88 33.23
C ASN A 381 48.52 -7.63 34.01
N ALA A 382 47.23 -7.31 33.99
CA ALA A 382 46.68 -6.16 34.73
C ALA A 382 46.87 -6.32 36.25
N LEU A 383 46.61 -7.52 36.79
CA LEU A 383 46.86 -7.82 38.20
C LEU A 383 48.37 -7.78 38.54
N GLY A 384 49.24 -8.22 37.62
CA GLY A 384 50.70 -8.13 37.74
C GLY A 384 51.19 -6.69 37.80
N LYS A 385 50.74 -5.81 36.89
CA LYS A 385 50.98 -4.36 36.95
C LYS A 385 50.57 -3.80 38.33
N ILE A 386 49.36 -4.13 38.80
CA ILE A 386 48.84 -3.70 40.12
C ILE A 386 49.73 -4.21 41.28
N TYR A 387 50.10 -5.49 41.32
CA TYR A 387 50.90 -6.06 42.42
C TYR A 387 52.35 -5.60 42.44
N ILE A 388 52.97 -5.36 41.27
CA ILE A 388 54.31 -4.76 41.18
C ILE A 388 54.25 -3.31 41.66
N THR A 389 53.22 -2.53 41.28
CA THR A 389 53.00 -1.15 41.78
C THR A 389 52.81 -1.11 43.30
N LEU A 390 52.11 -2.10 43.86
CA LEU A 390 51.85 -2.23 45.30
C LEU A 390 52.98 -2.94 46.07
N ASN A 391 54.05 -3.36 45.38
CA ASN A 391 55.22 -4.07 45.90
C ASN A 391 54.88 -5.31 46.78
N ARG A 392 54.03 -6.20 46.27
CA ARG A 392 53.60 -7.43 46.96
C ARG A 392 54.18 -8.69 46.30
N ASP A 393 55.29 -9.19 46.84
CA ASP A 393 56.02 -10.42 46.46
C ASP A 393 56.23 -10.71 44.94
N PRO A 394 56.89 -9.83 44.16
CA PRO A 394 57.01 -9.99 42.71
C PRO A 394 57.76 -11.26 42.24
N LYS A 395 58.85 -11.65 42.92
CA LYS A 395 59.66 -12.84 42.54
C LYS A 395 58.85 -14.14 42.59
N ALA A 396 57.96 -14.27 43.58
CA ALA A 396 57.09 -15.42 43.71
C ALA A 396 55.98 -15.41 42.64
N PHE A 397 55.41 -14.25 42.31
CA PHE A 397 54.41 -14.12 41.25
C PHE A 397 54.99 -14.49 39.87
N LEU A 398 56.15 -13.94 39.50
CA LEU A 398 56.82 -14.22 38.22
C LEU A 398 57.23 -15.69 38.06
N THR A 399 57.63 -16.35 39.14
CA THR A 399 58.08 -17.76 39.07
C THR A 399 56.91 -18.75 39.12
N ASN A 400 55.87 -18.48 39.93
CA ASN A 400 54.80 -19.43 40.18
C ASN A 400 53.56 -19.23 39.27
N ASN A 401 53.30 -18.01 38.77
CA ASN A 401 52.15 -17.79 37.90
C ASN A 401 52.48 -18.26 36.47
N MET A 402 51.65 -19.14 35.93
CA MET A 402 51.85 -19.73 34.60
C MET A 402 51.26 -18.90 33.46
N PHE A 403 50.39 -17.92 33.74
CA PHE A 403 49.48 -17.33 32.75
C PHE A 403 49.66 -15.82 32.51
N TYR A 404 50.84 -15.25 32.76
CA TYR A 404 51.15 -13.84 32.40
C TYR A 404 52.06 -13.78 31.16
N GLU A 405 51.95 -12.70 30.38
CA GLU A 405 52.78 -12.46 29.19
C GLU A 405 54.06 -11.69 29.56
N PRO A 406 55.26 -12.20 29.19
CA PRO A 406 56.50 -11.51 29.52
C PRO A 406 56.68 -10.17 28.79
N LYS A 407 56.18 -9.99 27.56
CA LYS A 407 56.33 -8.75 26.77
C LYS A 407 55.69 -7.51 27.40
N VAL A 408 54.53 -7.67 28.07
CA VAL A 408 53.80 -6.55 28.70
C VAL A 408 54.35 -6.25 30.10
N LEU A 409 54.81 -7.29 30.82
CA LEU A 409 55.27 -7.18 32.20
C LEU A 409 56.78 -6.91 32.30
N GLY A 410 57.55 -7.31 31.30
CA GLY A 410 59.01 -7.21 31.23
C GLY A 410 59.54 -5.78 31.27
N PRO A 411 59.09 -4.86 30.37
CA PRO A 411 59.50 -3.46 30.40
C PRO A 411 59.06 -2.75 31.69
N TYR A 412 57.93 -3.20 32.27
CA TYR A 412 57.48 -2.73 33.57
C TYR A 412 58.46 -3.17 34.69
N CYS A 413 58.91 -4.43 34.68
CA CYS A 413 59.95 -4.94 35.59
C CYS A 413 61.32 -4.29 35.39
N GLU A 414 61.71 -3.99 34.14
CA GLU A 414 62.99 -3.36 33.77
C GLU A 414 63.17 -1.99 34.46
N SER A 415 62.09 -1.22 34.57
CA SER A 415 62.07 0.06 35.30
C SER A 415 62.32 -0.05 36.81
N LEU A 416 62.32 -1.26 37.38
CA LEU A 416 62.51 -1.55 38.81
C LEU A 416 63.74 -2.42 39.14
N ASP A 417 64.04 -3.50 38.40
CA ASP A 417 65.20 -4.39 38.63
C ASP A 417 65.56 -5.20 37.36
N PRO A 418 66.74 -4.96 36.72
CA PRO A 418 67.17 -5.70 35.52
C PRO A 418 67.32 -7.22 35.71
N SER A 419 67.57 -7.69 36.94
CA SER A 419 67.68 -9.12 37.25
C SER A 419 66.31 -9.81 37.27
N LEU A 420 65.24 -9.07 37.57
CA LEU A 420 63.86 -9.54 37.41
C LEU A 420 63.48 -9.64 35.93
N ALA A 421 63.89 -8.67 35.13
CA ALA A 421 63.64 -8.65 33.69
C ALA A 421 64.27 -9.87 33.00
N PHE A 422 65.54 -10.18 33.25
CA PHE A 422 66.18 -11.39 32.68
C PHE A 422 65.45 -12.69 33.06
N VAL A 423 64.93 -12.81 34.29
CA VAL A 423 64.16 -14.00 34.71
C VAL A 423 62.77 -14.04 34.05
N ALA A 424 62.11 -12.89 33.89
CA ALA A 424 60.83 -12.79 33.18
C ALA A 424 60.97 -13.16 31.70
N TYR A 425 61.98 -12.61 31.02
CA TYR A 425 62.23 -12.86 29.59
C TYR A 425 62.77 -14.26 29.31
N LYS A 426 63.64 -14.82 30.17
CA LYS A 426 64.16 -16.20 30.02
C LYS A 426 63.05 -17.27 30.07
N LYS A 427 61.93 -17.00 30.74
CA LYS A 427 60.75 -17.88 30.74
C LYS A 427 60.01 -17.88 29.38
N GLY A 428 60.12 -16.79 28.61
CA GLY A 428 59.44 -16.60 27.32
C GLY A 428 60.01 -17.41 26.15
N ALA A 429 61.15 -18.10 26.34
CA ALA A 429 61.70 -19.17 25.50
C ALA A 429 61.29 -19.15 24.01
N GLY A 430 61.65 -18.08 23.28
CA GLY A 430 61.34 -17.88 21.86
C GLY A 430 60.75 -16.50 21.54
N GLU A 431 60.04 -15.89 22.50
CA GLU A 431 59.30 -14.65 22.21
C GLU A 431 59.93 -13.35 22.69
N CYS A 432 60.85 -13.39 23.65
CA CYS A 432 61.41 -12.21 24.34
C CYS A 432 62.93 -12.09 24.18
N ASP A 433 63.45 -12.63 23.08
CA ASP A 433 64.88 -12.74 22.87
C ASP A 433 65.53 -11.42 22.52
N ASP A 434 64.81 -10.54 21.83
CA ASP A 434 65.31 -9.22 21.43
C ASP A 434 65.48 -8.31 22.65
N GLU A 435 64.55 -8.41 23.59
CA GLU A 435 64.55 -7.75 24.90
C GLU A 435 65.68 -8.30 25.79
N LEU A 436 65.91 -9.62 25.74
CA LEU A 436 67.01 -10.29 26.44
C LEU A 436 68.39 -9.93 25.84
N ILE A 437 68.50 -9.87 24.51
CA ILE A 437 69.67 -9.40 23.76
C ILE A 437 69.96 -7.95 24.16
N ALA A 438 68.99 -7.04 24.11
CA ALA A 438 69.16 -5.63 24.50
C ALA A 438 69.69 -5.48 25.95
N ILE A 439 69.16 -6.26 26.90
CA ILE A 439 69.65 -6.29 28.30
C ILE A 439 71.06 -6.87 28.39
N CYS A 440 71.38 -7.92 27.64
CA CYS A 440 72.72 -8.50 27.61
C CYS A 440 73.77 -7.56 26.99
N HIS A 441 73.41 -6.77 25.97
CA HIS A 441 74.29 -5.77 25.36
C HIS A 441 74.49 -4.54 26.26
N THR A 442 73.43 -4.00 26.86
CA THR A 442 73.50 -2.84 27.77
C THR A 442 74.22 -3.13 29.09
N HIS A 443 74.21 -4.38 29.57
CA HIS A 443 74.88 -4.78 30.81
C HIS A 443 76.14 -5.68 30.64
N GLY A 444 76.51 -6.05 29.41
CA GLY A 444 77.80 -6.66 29.08
C GLY A 444 77.95 -8.19 29.26
N LEU A 445 76.87 -8.95 29.04
CA LEU A 445 76.77 -10.39 29.37
C LEU A 445 77.11 -11.36 28.21
N TYR A 446 78.12 -11.05 27.40
CA TYR A 446 78.43 -11.74 26.13
C TYR A 446 78.73 -13.24 26.22
N ARG A 447 79.24 -13.72 27.36
CA ARG A 447 79.57 -15.15 27.53
C ARG A 447 78.33 -16.02 27.70
N ASP A 448 77.34 -15.54 28.45
CA ASP A 448 76.07 -16.24 28.63
C ASP A 448 75.22 -16.16 27.35
N LEU A 449 75.35 -15.07 26.59
CA LEU A 449 74.76 -14.91 25.25
C LEU A 449 75.35 -15.90 24.23
N ALA A 450 76.67 -16.03 24.13
CA ALA A 450 77.33 -16.95 23.19
C ALA A 450 76.96 -18.43 23.44
N ARG A 451 76.86 -18.83 24.72
CA ARG A 451 76.38 -20.17 25.08
C ARG A 451 74.90 -20.36 24.73
N TYR A 452 74.05 -19.36 25.02
CA TYR A 452 72.63 -19.39 24.70
C TYR A 452 72.36 -19.55 23.19
N LEU A 453 73.14 -18.87 22.34
CA LEU A 453 73.06 -18.95 20.87
C LEU A 453 73.36 -20.35 20.34
N VAL A 454 74.42 -20.99 20.84
CA VAL A 454 74.83 -22.34 20.38
C VAL A 454 73.89 -23.42 20.93
N GLU A 455 73.53 -23.36 22.22
CA GLU A 455 72.63 -24.35 22.84
C GLU A 455 71.19 -24.30 22.27
N ARG A 456 70.73 -23.14 21.79
CA ARG A 456 69.38 -23.01 21.20
C ARG A 456 69.30 -23.45 19.73
N GLN A 457 70.42 -23.45 18.99
CA GLN A 457 70.48 -23.86 17.58
C GLN A 457 69.51 -23.12 16.63
N ASP A 458 69.13 -21.88 16.97
CA ASP A 458 68.03 -21.14 16.32
C ASP A 458 68.52 -20.05 15.37
N LEU A 459 68.28 -20.28 14.07
CA LEU A 459 68.77 -19.45 12.97
C LEU A 459 68.27 -18.00 13.00
N GLU A 460 67.09 -17.71 13.57
CA GLU A 460 66.59 -16.33 13.69
C GLU A 460 67.34 -15.55 14.76
N LEU A 461 67.60 -16.18 15.91
CA LEU A 461 68.41 -15.62 16.99
C LEU A 461 69.84 -15.34 16.51
N TRP A 462 70.40 -16.27 15.73
CA TRP A 462 71.70 -16.11 15.08
C TRP A 462 71.73 -14.91 14.12
N ALA A 463 70.72 -14.73 13.28
CA ALA A 463 70.65 -13.61 12.34
C ALA A 463 70.63 -12.25 13.05
N LYS A 464 69.81 -12.09 14.10
CA LYS A 464 69.70 -10.82 14.84
C LYS A 464 71.01 -10.41 15.51
N VAL A 465 71.76 -11.38 16.03
CA VAL A 465 73.01 -11.11 16.75
C VAL A 465 74.23 -11.00 15.81
N LEU A 466 74.18 -11.63 14.62
CA LEU A 466 75.23 -11.51 13.59
C LEU A 466 75.02 -10.35 12.59
N ASN A 467 73.94 -9.58 12.70
CA ASN A 467 73.64 -8.49 11.76
C ASN A 467 74.75 -7.42 11.68
N LYS A 468 74.98 -6.88 10.47
CA LYS A 468 75.82 -5.70 10.25
C LYS A 468 74.96 -4.45 10.50
N GLU A 469 75.08 -3.82 11.68
CA GLU A 469 74.66 -2.41 11.79
C GLU A 469 75.78 -1.51 11.25
N GLU A 470 75.53 -0.93 10.08
CA GLU A 470 76.34 0.19 9.58
C GLU A 470 75.99 1.45 10.39
N THR A 471 76.85 1.84 11.32
CA THR A 471 76.86 3.21 11.83
C THR A 471 77.57 4.12 10.83
N GLU A 472 77.10 5.37 10.70
CA GLU A 472 77.44 6.33 9.60
C GLU A 472 78.95 6.65 9.42
N ASP A 473 79.83 6.18 10.30
CA ASP A 473 81.29 6.40 10.28
C ASP A 473 82.13 5.17 9.84
N GLY A 474 81.50 4.12 9.31
CA GLY A 474 82.20 3.06 8.55
C GLY A 474 83.22 2.24 9.34
N LYS A 475 82.99 2.01 10.64
CA LYS A 475 83.78 1.10 11.48
C LYS A 475 82.91 -0.06 11.94
N GLU A 476 83.43 -1.27 11.82
CA GLU A 476 82.79 -2.46 12.37
C GLU A 476 82.57 -2.31 13.88
N ASP A 477 81.39 -2.74 14.34
CA ASP A 477 81.05 -2.73 15.76
C ASP A 477 81.98 -3.69 16.54
N PRO A 478 82.77 -3.21 17.52
CA PRO A 478 83.67 -4.05 18.31
C PRO A 478 82.94 -5.18 19.04
N GLN A 479 81.67 -4.98 19.38
CA GLN A 479 80.81 -5.98 20.02
C GLN A 479 80.62 -7.21 19.11
N ARG A 480 80.31 -6.97 17.83
CA ARG A 480 80.04 -7.99 16.81
C ARG A 480 81.29 -8.79 16.48
N ARG A 481 82.43 -8.12 16.27
CA ARG A 481 83.71 -8.80 16.01
C ARG A 481 84.11 -9.68 17.19
N GLN A 482 84.04 -9.16 18.42
CA GLN A 482 84.35 -9.94 19.63
C GLN A 482 83.47 -11.18 19.79
N LEU A 483 82.18 -11.10 19.43
CA LEU A 483 81.31 -12.26 19.49
C LEU A 483 81.63 -13.30 18.40
N ILE A 484 81.86 -12.87 17.15
CA ILE A 484 82.25 -13.75 16.04
C ILE A 484 83.59 -14.43 16.32
N ASP A 485 84.58 -13.69 16.81
CA ASP A 485 85.89 -14.22 17.18
C ASP A 485 85.77 -15.30 18.28
N GLN A 486 84.93 -15.08 19.30
CA GLN A 486 84.66 -16.09 20.34
C GLN A 486 83.90 -17.32 19.81
N ILE A 487 83.09 -17.18 18.77
CA ILE A 487 82.35 -18.29 18.15
C ILE A 487 83.30 -19.14 17.27
N VAL A 488 84.16 -18.50 16.48
CA VAL A 488 85.11 -19.17 15.58
C VAL A 488 86.31 -19.76 16.34
N GLU A 489 86.80 -19.09 17.40
CA GLU A 489 87.99 -19.53 18.15
C GLU A 489 87.66 -20.52 19.29
N TRP A 490 86.48 -20.43 19.92
CA TRP A 490 86.14 -21.26 21.09
C TRP A 490 84.90 -22.13 20.91
N ALA A 491 83.78 -21.60 20.42
CA ALA A 491 82.52 -22.36 20.43
C ALA A 491 82.49 -23.51 19.40
N LEU A 492 83.02 -23.29 18.19
CA LEU A 492 83.00 -24.30 17.12
C LEU A 492 84.06 -25.41 17.28
N PRO A 493 85.32 -25.15 17.71
CA PRO A 493 86.31 -26.22 17.90
C PRO A 493 85.99 -27.20 19.04
N GLU A 494 85.16 -26.81 20.00
CA GLU A 494 84.64 -27.71 21.05
C GLU A 494 83.38 -28.50 20.62
N SER A 495 82.72 -28.07 19.53
CA SER A 495 81.54 -28.77 18.99
C SER A 495 81.93 -30.07 18.28
N THR A 496 81.14 -31.13 18.50
CA THR A 496 81.39 -32.47 17.90
C THR A 496 80.21 -32.98 17.07
N SER A 497 79.14 -32.19 16.93
CA SER A 497 77.98 -32.57 16.11
C SER A 497 78.03 -31.89 14.73
N ALA A 498 77.63 -32.64 13.70
CA ALA A 498 77.50 -32.10 12.35
C ALA A 498 76.33 -31.09 12.24
N ASP A 499 75.34 -31.18 13.13
CA ASP A 499 74.14 -30.33 13.12
C ASP A 499 74.40 -28.93 13.68
N GLU A 500 75.22 -28.79 14.73
CA GLU A 500 75.69 -27.49 15.23
C GLU A 500 76.52 -26.77 14.16
N VAL A 501 77.47 -27.46 13.53
CA VAL A 501 78.28 -26.90 12.44
C VAL A 501 77.42 -26.54 11.23
N SER A 502 76.45 -27.39 10.85
CA SER A 502 75.49 -27.12 9.77
C SER A 502 74.62 -25.90 10.07
N CYS A 503 74.14 -25.75 11.31
CA CYS A 503 73.37 -24.60 11.74
C CYS A 503 74.22 -23.31 11.72
N THR A 504 75.46 -23.34 12.23
CA THR A 504 76.34 -22.17 12.21
C THR A 504 76.80 -21.79 10.79
N VAL A 505 77.04 -22.76 9.90
CA VAL A 505 77.32 -22.47 8.48
C VAL A 505 76.10 -21.83 7.80
N LYS A 506 74.88 -22.32 8.06
CA LYS A 506 73.63 -21.68 7.58
C LYS A 506 73.46 -20.27 8.14
N ALA A 507 73.74 -20.05 9.41
CA ALA A 507 73.73 -18.73 10.04
C ALA A 507 74.75 -17.77 9.39
N PHE A 508 75.96 -18.24 9.09
CA PHE A 508 76.99 -17.43 8.42
C PHE A 508 76.64 -17.16 6.94
N MET A 509 75.96 -18.09 6.26
CA MET A 509 75.40 -17.86 4.91
C MET A 509 74.29 -16.80 4.94
N ALA A 510 73.48 -16.77 6.01
CA ALA A 510 72.44 -15.76 6.20
C ALA A 510 73.00 -14.38 6.60
N ALA A 511 74.12 -14.33 7.34
CA ALA A 511 74.78 -13.09 7.79
C ALA A 511 75.68 -12.41 6.73
N ASP A 512 75.68 -12.91 5.49
CA ASP A 512 76.43 -12.40 4.35
C ASP A 512 77.94 -12.17 4.65
N LEU A 513 78.61 -13.26 5.02
CA LEU A 513 80.06 -13.34 5.24
C LEU A 513 80.74 -14.29 4.22
N PRO A 514 80.53 -14.13 2.90
CA PRO A 514 80.93 -15.13 1.90
C PRO A 514 82.44 -15.38 1.84
N GLY A 515 83.28 -14.38 2.12
CA GLY A 515 84.74 -14.55 2.14
C GLY A 515 85.23 -15.49 3.25
N GLU A 516 84.71 -15.35 4.46
CA GLU A 516 85.06 -16.22 5.60
C GLU A 516 84.46 -17.63 5.40
N LEU A 517 83.31 -17.72 4.72
CA LEU A 517 82.61 -18.96 4.40
C LEU A 517 83.25 -19.77 3.26
N ILE A 518 83.72 -19.10 2.20
CA ILE A 518 84.52 -19.73 1.13
C ILE A 518 85.86 -20.22 1.70
N VAL A 519 86.53 -19.43 2.54
CA VAL A 519 87.78 -19.88 3.20
C VAL A 519 87.53 -21.08 4.11
N LEU A 520 86.39 -21.14 4.79
CA LEU A 520 85.98 -22.30 5.60
C LEU A 520 85.68 -23.54 4.72
N LEU A 521 84.90 -23.38 3.63
CA LEU A 521 84.50 -24.49 2.75
C LEU A 521 85.65 -24.99 1.85
N GLU A 522 86.47 -24.13 1.25
CA GLU A 522 87.65 -24.54 0.47
C GLU A 522 88.64 -25.33 1.35
N ARG A 523 88.80 -24.91 2.62
CA ARG A 523 89.67 -25.60 3.59
C ARG A 523 89.12 -26.96 4.05
N ILE A 524 87.80 -27.17 3.98
CA ILE A 524 87.15 -28.45 4.30
C ILE A 524 87.11 -29.37 3.07
N ILE A 525 86.74 -28.85 1.90
CA ILE A 525 86.45 -29.62 0.69
C ILE A 525 87.70 -29.85 -0.17
N LEU A 526 88.53 -28.82 -0.42
CA LEU A 526 89.67 -28.90 -1.34
C LEU A 526 90.98 -29.33 -0.68
N GLN A 527 91.15 -29.13 0.63
CA GLN A 527 92.39 -29.49 1.35
C GLN A 527 92.40 -30.91 1.96
N GLY A 528 91.34 -31.71 1.72
CA GLY A 528 91.28 -33.12 2.10
C GLY A 528 90.84 -33.35 3.54
N SER A 529 89.52 -33.45 3.74
CA SER A 529 88.90 -33.97 4.95
C SER A 529 87.90 -35.08 4.59
N ASP A 530 87.33 -35.78 5.58
CA ASP A 530 86.33 -36.84 5.41
C ASP A 530 85.01 -36.37 4.73
N PHE A 531 84.92 -35.10 4.34
CA PHE A 531 83.74 -34.44 3.79
C PHE A 531 83.82 -34.12 2.28
N SER A 532 84.92 -34.47 1.58
CA SER A 532 85.14 -34.08 0.17
C SER A 532 84.18 -34.70 -0.86
N ASP A 533 83.72 -35.94 -0.63
CA ASP A 533 82.82 -36.67 -1.54
C ASP A 533 81.32 -36.31 -1.32
N ASN A 534 81.02 -35.36 -0.45
CA ASN A 534 79.65 -35.06 -0.05
C ASN A 534 78.92 -34.17 -1.08
N LYS A 535 77.96 -34.75 -1.82
CA LYS A 535 77.08 -34.06 -2.79
C LYS A 535 76.50 -32.75 -2.24
N ASN A 536 76.12 -32.70 -0.96
CA ASN A 536 75.54 -31.49 -0.36
C ASN A 536 76.56 -30.35 -0.22
N LEU A 537 77.83 -30.66 0.03
CA LEU A 537 78.89 -29.66 0.15
C LEU A 537 79.40 -29.21 -1.23
N GLN A 538 79.39 -30.10 -2.24
CA GLN A 538 79.66 -29.73 -3.63
C GLN A 538 78.55 -28.84 -4.21
N ASN A 539 77.28 -29.18 -3.94
CA ASN A 539 76.14 -28.31 -4.25
C ASN A 539 76.30 -26.94 -3.55
N LEU A 540 76.62 -26.90 -2.25
CA LEU A 540 76.83 -25.63 -1.53
C LEU A 540 78.02 -24.81 -2.05
N LEU A 541 79.10 -25.45 -2.55
CA LEU A 541 80.21 -24.77 -3.21
C LEU A 541 79.78 -24.11 -4.53
N ILE A 542 79.04 -24.82 -5.38
CA ILE A 542 78.50 -24.26 -6.63
C ILE A 542 77.53 -23.12 -6.31
N LEU A 543 76.63 -23.29 -5.34
CA LEU A 543 75.63 -22.28 -4.95
C LEU A 543 76.26 -21.04 -4.30
N THR A 544 77.33 -21.19 -3.52
CA THR A 544 78.07 -20.03 -2.97
C THR A 544 78.91 -19.35 -4.04
N ALA A 545 79.48 -20.09 -5.00
CA ALA A 545 80.16 -19.51 -6.16
C ALA A 545 79.21 -18.71 -7.06
N ILE A 546 78.00 -19.23 -7.35
CA ILE A 546 76.95 -18.52 -8.10
C ILE A 546 76.58 -17.19 -7.43
N ARG A 547 76.61 -17.11 -6.09
CA ARG A 547 76.30 -15.90 -5.33
C ARG A 547 77.46 -14.92 -5.17
N ALA A 548 78.72 -15.40 -5.10
CA ALA A 548 79.86 -14.58 -4.71
C ALA A 548 80.90 -14.33 -5.81
N ASP A 549 81.09 -15.25 -6.77
CA ASP A 549 82.05 -15.11 -7.89
C ASP A 549 81.60 -15.94 -9.10
N ALA A 550 80.67 -15.37 -9.89
CA ALA A 550 80.10 -16.01 -11.07
C ALA A 550 81.14 -16.44 -12.12
N SER A 551 82.33 -15.81 -12.14
CA SER A 551 83.40 -16.12 -13.12
C SER A 551 83.94 -17.56 -13.00
N ARG A 552 83.83 -18.16 -11.81
CA ARG A 552 84.32 -19.52 -11.53
C ARG A 552 83.27 -20.60 -11.79
N VAL A 553 81.99 -20.23 -11.88
CA VAL A 553 80.86 -21.16 -12.00
C VAL A 553 81.00 -22.06 -13.24
N ALA A 554 81.33 -21.48 -14.40
CA ALA A 554 81.59 -22.25 -15.62
C ALA A 554 82.75 -23.26 -15.44
N THR A 555 83.80 -22.89 -14.69
CA THR A 555 84.92 -23.78 -14.39
C THR A 555 84.50 -24.91 -13.44
N TYR A 556 83.62 -24.64 -12.48
CA TYR A 556 83.08 -25.66 -11.58
C TYR A 556 82.09 -26.62 -12.29
N ILE A 557 81.26 -26.12 -13.23
CA ILE A 557 80.35 -26.95 -14.07
C ILE A 557 81.12 -27.92 -14.99
N ASP A 558 82.38 -27.62 -15.32
CA ASP A 558 83.26 -28.48 -16.12
C ASP A 558 84.23 -29.34 -15.28
N GLN A 559 84.34 -29.12 -13.97
CA GLN A 559 85.23 -29.89 -13.07
C GLN A 559 84.50 -30.78 -12.06
N LEU A 560 83.21 -30.55 -11.81
CA LEU A 560 82.41 -31.32 -10.85
C LEU A 560 81.41 -32.21 -11.59
N ASP A 561 81.43 -33.50 -11.31
CA ASP A 561 80.58 -34.49 -12.01
C ASP A 561 79.40 -35.02 -11.15
N ASN A 562 79.36 -34.71 -9.84
CA ASN A 562 78.43 -35.32 -8.88
C ASN A 562 77.52 -34.29 -8.15
N PHE A 563 77.00 -33.32 -8.92
CA PHE A 563 76.06 -32.31 -8.44
C PHE A 563 74.64 -32.52 -9.02
N ASP A 564 73.64 -31.85 -8.46
CA ASP A 564 72.26 -31.99 -8.95
C ASP A 564 71.94 -31.09 -10.15
N ALA A 565 71.95 -31.67 -11.35
CA ALA A 565 71.82 -30.92 -12.60
C ALA A 565 70.44 -30.26 -12.78
N LYS A 566 69.34 -30.88 -12.32
CA LYS A 566 67.99 -30.32 -12.47
C LYS A 566 67.82 -29.09 -11.57
N ASP A 567 68.23 -29.19 -10.30
CA ASP A 567 68.12 -28.10 -9.33
C ASP A 567 69.11 -26.95 -9.61
N ILE A 568 70.36 -27.26 -9.96
CA ILE A 568 71.38 -26.22 -10.21
C ILE A 568 71.10 -25.47 -11.52
N ALA A 569 70.62 -26.15 -12.57
CA ALA A 569 70.18 -25.45 -13.78
C ALA A 569 69.00 -24.50 -13.50
N LEU A 570 68.02 -24.93 -12.70
CA LEU A 570 66.89 -24.09 -12.30
C LEU A 570 67.35 -22.85 -11.51
N ILE A 571 68.36 -22.99 -10.65
CA ILE A 571 68.92 -21.87 -9.87
C ILE A 571 69.76 -20.94 -10.77
N CYS A 572 70.52 -21.44 -11.75
CA CYS A 572 71.21 -20.62 -12.75
C CYS A 572 70.24 -19.80 -13.62
N VAL A 573 69.10 -20.40 -14.01
CA VAL A 573 68.04 -19.77 -14.81
C VAL A 573 67.20 -18.78 -13.99
N SER A 574 67.23 -18.85 -12.65
CA SER A 574 66.47 -17.93 -11.82
C SER A 574 66.87 -16.45 -12.03
N GLU A 575 65.88 -15.56 -11.95
CA GLU A 575 66.03 -14.10 -12.19
C GLU A 575 67.12 -13.46 -11.30
N SER A 576 67.41 -14.07 -10.15
CA SER A 576 68.45 -13.64 -9.21
C SER A 576 69.88 -13.70 -9.77
N HIS A 577 70.11 -14.53 -10.79
CA HIS A 577 71.46 -14.87 -11.27
C HIS A 577 71.66 -14.66 -12.78
N MET A 578 70.61 -14.76 -13.60
CA MET A 578 70.63 -14.51 -15.05
C MET A 578 71.70 -15.32 -15.84
N LEU A 579 72.05 -16.52 -15.39
CA LEU A 579 73.01 -17.42 -16.03
C LEU A 579 72.29 -18.35 -17.02
N TYR A 580 71.62 -17.75 -18.01
CA TYR A 580 70.72 -18.44 -18.94
C TYR A 580 71.44 -19.36 -19.94
N GLU A 581 72.62 -18.97 -20.43
CA GLU A 581 73.42 -19.81 -21.34
C GLU A 581 74.09 -20.95 -20.57
N GLU A 582 74.49 -20.77 -19.31
CA GLU A 582 74.97 -21.82 -18.43
C GLU A 582 73.84 -22.81 -18.08
N GLY A 583 72.65 -22.30 -17.75
CA GLY A 583 71.45 -23.11 -17.50
C GLY A 583 71.02 -23.94 -18.72
N PHE A 584 70.94 -23.31 -19.89
CA PHE A 584 70.71 -23.99 -21.17
C PHE A 584 71.81 -25.02 -21.46
N SER A 585 73.08 -24.69 -21.21
CA SER A 585 74.21 -25.60 -21.38
C SER A 585 74.15 -26.80 -20.43
N ILE A 586 73.70 -26.63 -19.19
CA ILE A 586 73.48 -27.77 -18.27
C ILE A 586 72.37 -28.68 -18.83
N TYR A 587 71.21 -28.14 -19.21
CA TYR A 587 70.14 -28.96 -19.78
C TYR A 587 70.57 -29.68 -21.07
N VAL A 588 71.32 -29.03 -21.96
CA VAL A 588 71.85 -29.65 -23.20
C VAL A 588 73.01 -30.64 -22.94
N LYS A 589 73.86 -30.40 -21.93
CA LYS A 589 74.94 -31.33 -21.52
C LYS A 589 74.33 -32.61 -20.95
N PHE A 590 73.36 -32.49 -20.05
CA PHE A 590 72.69 -33.63 -19.41
C PHE A 590 71.60 -34.30 -20.26
N SER A 591 71.06 -33.66 -21.31
CA SER A 591 70.16 -34.33 -22.27
C SER A 591 70.87 -35.31 -23.22
N LYS A 592 72.20 -35.45 -23.13
CA LYS A 592 72.97 -36.42 -23.93
C LYS A 592 72.90 -37.81 -23.29
N PRO A 593 72.91 -38.89 -24.10
CA PRO A 593 72.86 -40.27 -23.62
C PRO A 593 74.09 -40.72 -22.80
N GLU A 594 75.10 -39.85 -22.63
CA GLU A 594 76.28 -40.09 -21.78
C GLU A 594 76.01 -39.80 -20.29
N HIS A 595 74.98 -39.01 -19.95
CA HIS A 595 74.69 -38.57 -18.58
C HIS A 595 73.32 -39.01 -18.05
N THR A 596 72.29 -39.14 -18.90
CA THR A 596 70.98 -39.71 -18.52
C THR A 596 70.62 -40.89 -19.42
N ALA A 597 70.35 -42.05 -18.82
CA ALA A 597 70.03 -43.28 -19.55
C ALA A 597 68.56 -43.42 -19.94
N ASP A 598 67.65 -42.73 -19.23
CA ASP A 598 66.21 -42.87 -19.40
C ASP A 598 65.64 -41.91 -20.47
N ALA A 599 64.93 -42.47 -21.44
CA ALA A 599 64.40 -41.72 -22.59
C ALA A 599 63.28 -40.72 -22.21
N GLU A 600 62.54 -40.99 -21.14
CA GLU A 600 61.50 -40.07 -20.63
C GLU A 600 62.15 -38.83 -19.99
N GLU A 601 63.20 -39.00 -19.17
CA GLU A 601 63.97 -37.88 -18.62
C GLU A 601 64.67 -37.06 -19.71
N GLN A 602 65.12 -37.69 -20.81
CA GLN A 602 65.68 -36.97 -21.95
C GLN A 602 64.64 -36.05 -22.62
N VAL A 603 63.39 -36.51 -22.77
CA VAL A 603 62.30 -35.69 -23.32
C VAL A 603 61.92 -34.57 -22.35
N GLU A 604 61.86 -34.83 -21.04
CA GLU A 604 61.66 -33.79 -20.03
C GLU A 604 62.75 -32.71 -20.08
N LEU A 605 64.02 -33.11 -20.13
CA LEU A 605 65.16 -32.18 -20.21
C LEU A 605 65.14 -31.37 -21.52
N GLN A 606 64.67 -31.93 -22.64
CA GLN A 606 64.46 -31.21 -23.89
C GLN A 606 63.30 -30.20 -23.81
N VAL A 607 62.19 -30.55 -23.15
CA VAL A 607 61.06 -29.64 -22.89
C VAL A 607 61.47 -28.51 -21.94
N LEU A 608 62.31 -28.79 -20.94
CA LEU A 608 62.91 -27.78 -20.06
C LEU A 608 63.90 -26.88 -20.82
N ALA A 609 64.75 -27.44 -21.69
CA ALA A 609 65.65 -26.64 -22.53
C ALA A 609 64.91 -25.69 -23.48
N VAL A 610 63.79 -26.13 -24.06
CA VAL A 610 62.87 -25.26 -24.83
C VAL A 610 62.23 -24.22 -23.91
N GLY A 611 61.85 -24.59 -22.69
CA GLY A 611 61.41 -23.65 -21.66
C GLY A 611 62.43 -22.54 -21.37
N VAL A 612 63.73 -22.86 -21.29
CA VAL A 612 64.77 -21.81 -21.11
C VAL A 612 64.84 -20.87 -22.32
N LEU A 613 64.72 -21.39 -23.55
CA LEU A 613 64.70 -20.58 -24.77
C LEU A 613 63.46 -19.67 -24.87
N VAL A 614 62.30 -20.20 -24.46
CA VAL A 614 60.99 -19.59 -24.63
C VAL A 614 60.63 -18.69 -23.46
N ASP A 615 60.60 -19.24 -22.25
CA ASP A 615 60.10 -18.58 -21.04
C ASP A 615 61.11 -17.51 -20.55
N PHE A 616 62.42 -17.74 -20.71
CA PHE A 616 63.49 -16.92 -20.12
C PHE A 616 64.33 -16.13 -21.14
N MET A 617 64.77 -16.75 -22.26
CA MET A 617 65.51 -16.02 -23.31
C MET A 617 64.61 -15.30 -24.31
N LYS A 618 63.33 -15.69 -24.42
CA LYS A 618 62.33 -15.15 -25.38
C LYS A 618 62.79 -15.16 -26.85
N ASP A 619 63.62 -16.13 -27.23
CA ASP A 619 64.12 -16.29 -28.59
C ASP A 619 63.28 -17.34 -29.33
N LEU A 620 62.11 -16.91 -29.82
CA LEU A 620 61.14 -17.77 -30.50
C LEU A 620 61.69 -18.35 -31.82
N GLU A 621 62.63 -17.68 -32.50
CA GLU A 621 63.27 -18.20 -33.72
C GLU A 621 64.24 -19.33 -33.38
N ARG A 622 65.10 -19.16 -32.37
CA ARG A 622 66.00 -20.21 -31.85
C ARG A 622 65.20 -21.37 -31.24
N ALA A 623 64.06 -21.09 -30.62
CA ALA A 623 63.12 -22.11 -30.13
C ALA A 623 62.44 -22.89 -31.28
N LYS A 624 61.93 -22.22 -32.34
CA LYS A 624 61.38 -22.89 -33.54
C LYS A 624 62.46 -23.73 -34.24
N GLY A 625 63.70 -23.24 -34.27
CA GLY A 625 64.86 -23.97 -34.77
C GLY A 625 65.25 -25.21 -33.94
N TYR A 626 65.18 -25.13 -32.62
CA TYR A 626 65.43 -26.26 -31.72
C TYR A 626 64.27 -27.28 -31.74
N ALA A 627 63.02 -26.81 -31.80
CA ALA A 627 61.83 -27.66 -31.95
C ALA A 627 61.90 -28.50 -33.24
N ALA A 628 62.33 -27.90 -34.35
CA ALA A 628 62.58 -28.61 -35.61
C ALA A 628 63.79 -29.55 -35.58
N GLN A 629 64.70 -29.44 -34.61
CA GLN A 629 65.83 -30.37 -34.41
C GLN A 629 65.47 -31.53 -33.47
N ALA A 630 64.64 -31.30 -32.46
CA ALA A 630 64.20 -32.32 -31.50
C ALA A 630 63.02 -33.16 -32.04
N ASP A 631 62.13 -32.53 -32.81
CA ASP A 631 60.92 -33.09 -33.44
C ASP A 631 60.07 -33.97 -32.50
N GLN A 632 59.87 -33.50 -31.27
CA GLN A 632 59.02 -34.13 -30.27
C GLN A 632 57.70 -33.37 -30.09
N LYS A 633 56.57 -34.10 -30.06
CA LYS A 633 55.23 -33.48 -29.90
C LYS A 633 55.09 -32.57 -28.67
N PRO A 634 55.61 -32.91 -27.47
CA PRO A 634 55.54 -32.02 -26.30
C PRO A 634 56.30 -30.71 -26.48
N VAL A 635 57.37 -30.70 -27.28
CA VAL A 635 58.15 -29.50 -27.60
C VAL A 635 57.35 -28.55 -28.49
N TRP A 636 56.68 -29.08 -29.52
CA TRP A 636 55.77 -28.29 -30.37
C TRP A 636 54.57 -27.74 -29.61
N SER A 637 53.98 -28.51 -28.68
CA SER A 637 52.89 -28.03 -27.81
C SER A 637 53.35 -26.90 -26.88
N LYS A 638 54.52 -27.01 -26.22
CA LYS A 638 55.05 -25.92 -25.38
C LYS A 638 55.39 -24.67 -26.19
N LEU A 639 55.98 -24.82 -27.38
CA LEU A 639 56.24 -23.68 -28.28
C LEU A 639 54.93 -22.99 -28.72
N GLY A 640 53.89 -23.77 -29.08
CA GLY A 640 52.59 -23.24 -29.47
C GLY A 640 51.91 -22.42 -28.37
N LYS A 641 52.01 -22.84 -27.10
CA LYS A 641 51.45 -22.09 -25.95
C LYS A 641 52.10 -20.71 -25.80
N ALA A 642 53.43 -20.64 -25.83
CA ALA A 642 54.13 -19.37 -25.74
C ALA A 642 53.91 -18.47 -26.97
N GLN A 643 53.75 -19.04 -28.17
CA GLN A 643 53.38 -18.28 -29.36
C GLN A 643 51.97 -17.68 -29.26
N LEU A 644 51.03 -18.28 -28.51
CA LEU A 644 49.77 -17.63 -28.15
C LEU A 644 49.98 -16.49 -27.15
N GLU A 645 50.80 -16.69 -26.11
CA GLU A 645 51.06 -15.68 -25.07
C GLU A 645 51.72 -14.41 -25.65
N ASP A 646 52.66 -14.56 -26.59
CA ASP A 646 53.28 -13.44 -27.33
C ASP A 646 52.44 -12.93 -28.53
N LYS A 647 51.18 -13.35 -28.66
CA LYS A 647 50.20 -12.93 -29.68
C LYS A 647 50.62 -13.16 -31.15
N PHE A 648 51.18 -14.34 -31.43
CA PHE A 648 51.43 -14.85 -32.79
C PHE A 648 50.51 -16.03 -33.14
N PRO A 649 49.18 -15.82 -33.29
CA PRO A 649 48.21 -16.91 -33.45
C PRO A 649 48.41 -17.75 -34.72
N ALA A 650 48.93 -17.17 -35.82
CA ALA A 650 49.21 -17.91 -37.06
C ALA A 650 50.31 -18.97 -36.89
N ASP A 651 51.47 -18.57 -36.36
CA ASP A 651 52.57 -19.49 -36.03
C ASP A 651 52.17 -20.48 -34.94
N ALA A 652 51.40 -20.04 -33.94
CA ALA A 652 50.88 -20.93 -32.89
C ALA A 652 49.96 -22.03 -33.48
N ILE A 653 49.04 -21.66 -34.37
CA ILE A 653 48.15 -22.62 -35.07
C ILE A 653 48.99 -23.63 -35.88
N GLU A 654 50.04 -23.20 -36.57
CA GLU A 654 50.97 -24.13 -37.26
C GLU A 654 51.66 -25.08 -36.26
N SER A 655 52.17 -24.58 -35.14
CA SER A 655 52.80 -25.39 -34.08
C SER A 655 51.83 -26.40 -33.44
N PHE A 656 50.57 -26.03 -33.17
CA PHE A 656 49.56 -26.97 -32.65
C PHE A 656 49.11 -28.01 -33.68
N ILE A 657 49.04 -27.65 -34.97
CA ILE A 657 48.79 -28.61 -36.05
C ILE A 657 49.93 -29.64 -36.11
N ASN A 658 51.19 -29.21 -35.98
CA ASN A 658 52.35 -30.10 -35.95
C ASN A 658 52.42 -30.97 -34.68
N ALA A 659 51.97 -30.45 -33.53
CA ALA A 659 51.87 -31.22 -32.29
C ALA A 659 50.76 -32.30 -32.30
N GLU A 660 49.76 -32.17 -33.18
CA GLU A 660 48.48 -32.88 -33.13
C GLU A 660 47.74 -32.72 -31.78
N ASP A 661 47.98 -31.60 -31.08
CA ASP A 661 47.48 -31.35 -29.72
C ASP A 661 46.24 -30.43 -29.75
N PRO A 662 45.06 -30.90 -29.30
CA PRO A 662 43.83 -30.12 -29.28
C PRO A 662 43.51 -29.53 -27.89
N ASN A 663 44.35 -29.70 -26.86
CA ASN A 663 43.99 -29.34 -25.48
C ASN A 663 43.70 -27.85 -25.27
N GLU A 664 44.47 -26.96 -25.90
CA GLU A 664 44.32 -25.50 -25.79
C GLU A 664 43.34 -24.88 -26.82
N TYR A 665 42.41 -25.66 -27.37
CA TYR A 665 41.53 -25.16 -28.44
C TYR A 665 40.73 -23.89 -28.07
N VAL A 666 40.39 -23.70 -26.79
CA VAL A 666 39.61 -22.54 -26.30
C VAL A 666 40.41 -21.24 -26.43
N THR A 667 41.68 -21.23 -26.03
CA THR A 667 42.54 -20.04 -26.13
C THR A 667 42.93 -19.76 -27.58
N VAL A 668 43.18 -20.80 -28.38
CA VAL A 668 43.38 -20.67 -29.83
C VAL A 668 42.15 -20.03 -30.50
N CYS A 669 40.93 -20.44 -30.15
CA CYS A 669 39.71 -19.81 -30.68
C CYS A 669 39.57 -18.36 -30.21
N ALA A 670 39.87 -18.04 -28.95
CA ALA A 670 39.79 -16.68 -28.43
C ALA A 670 40.77 -15.72 -29.16
N GLU A 671 42.06 -16.08 -29.23
CA GLU A 671 43.08 -15.25 -29.89
C GLU A 671 42.87 -15.18 -31.42
N ALA A 672 42.42 -16.26 -32.06
CA ALA A 672 42.05 -16.21 -33.49
C ALA A 672 40.82 -15.34 -33.75
N ASN A 673 39.88 -15.27 -32.79
CA ASN A 673 38.72 -14.38 -32.85
C ASN A 673 39.13 -12.91 -32.65
N GLU A 674 40.09 -12.60 -31.76
CA GLU A 674 40.64 -11.25 -31.59
C GLU A 674 41.47 -10.79 -32.80
N ALA A 675 42.26 -11.69 -33.39
CA ALA A 675 43.10 -11.40 -34.55
C ALA A 675 42.37 -11.48 -35.91
N GLU A 676 41.08 -11.85 -35.93
CA GLU A 676 40.24 -12.08 -37.11
C GLU A 676 40.79 -13.11 -38.13
N ILE A 677 41.62 -14.09 -37.69
CA ILE A 677 42.28 -15.06 -38.58
C ILE A 677 41.43 -16.33 -38.78
N TRP A 678 40.32 -16.18 -39.50
CA TRP A 678 39.34 -17.26 -39.71
C TRP A 678 39.81 -18.38 -40.65
N THR A 679 40.71 -18.08 -41.60
CA THR A 679 41.10 -19.02 -42.66
C THR A 679 42.04 -20.12 -42.19
N GLU A 680 42.93 -19.81 -41.25
CA GLU A 680 43.92 -20.75 -40.67
C GLU A 680 43.32 -21.53 -39.50
N LEU A 681 42.34 -20.94 -38.82
CA LEU A 681 41.54 -21.59 -37.77
C LEU A 681 40.69 -22.76 -38.31
N ILE A 682 40.13 -22.69 -39.53
CA ILE A 682 39.28 -23.76 -40.10
C ILE A 682 40.02 -25.12 -40.21
N PRO A 683 41.25 -25.21 -40.73
CA PRO A 683 42.07 -26.43 -40.66
C PRO A 683 42.29 -26.95 -39.23
N PHE A 684 42.62 -26.08 -38.27
CA PHE A 684 42.81 -26.45 -36.87
C PHE A 684 41.52 -27.02 -36.24
N LEU A 685 40.38 -26.35 -36.42
CA LEU A 685 39.08 -26.84 -35.95
C LEU A 685 38.69 -28.18 -36.61
N LYS A 686 39.03 -28.39 -37.89
CA LYS A 686 38.85 -29.69 -38.58
C LYS A 686 39.78 -30.79 -38.06
N MET A 687 40.93 -30.45 -37.52
CA MET A 687 41.84 -31.38 -36.83
C MET A 687 41.27 -31.70 -35.44
N ALA A 688 40.99 -30.69 -34.62
CA ALA A 688 40.44 -30.82 -33.28
C ALA A 688 39.12 -31.61 -33.26
N ARG A 689 38.24 -31.43 -34.25
CA ARG A 689 36.98 -32.20 -34.38
C ARG A 689 37.18 -33.71 -34.55
N LYS A 690 38.34 -34.17 -35.03
CA LYS A 690 38.63 -35.62 -35.17
C LYS A 690 39.00 -36.27 -33.84
N SER A 691 39.58 -35.51 -32.92
CA SER A 691 40.02 -35.96 -31.60
C SER A 691 38.98 -35.67 -30.51
N LEU A 692 38.30 -34.52 -30.57
CA LEU A 692 37.29 -34.04 -29.62
C LEU A 692 36.06 -33.51 -30.35
N GLN A 693 34.89 -34.11 -30.11
CA GLN A 693 33.62 -33.63 -30.66
C GLN A 693 32.85 -32.83 -29.60
N GLU A 694 33.23 -31.56 -29.44
CA GLU A 694 32.65 -30.65 -28.43
C GLU A 694 31.80 -29.53 -29.07
N ASN A 695 30.80 -29.06 -28.32
CA ASN A 695 29.83 -28.05 -28.77
C ASN A 695 30.51 -26.73 -29.17
N LEU A 696 31.53 -26.29 -28.42
CA LEU A 696 32.24 -25.04 -28.69
C LEU A 696 33.02 -25.09 -30.02
N LEU A 697 33.64 -26.23 -30.34
CA LEU A 697 34.34 -26.45 -31.61
C LEU A 697 33.38 -26.42 -32.81
N ASP A 698 32.26 -27.16 -32.75
CA ASP A 698 31.24 -27.12 -33.81
C ASP A 698 30.59 -25.72 -33.95
N THR A 699 30.51 -24.97 -32.85
CA THR A 699 29.94 -23.61 -32.79
C THR A 699 30.85 -22.57 -33.45
N GLU A 700 32.13 -22.50 -33.05
CA GLU A 700 33.10 -21.57 -33.64
C GLU A 700 33.42 -21.94 -35.11
N LEU A 701 33.33 -23.22 -35.49
CA LEU A 701 33.48 -23.64 -36.89
C LEU A 701 32.37 -23.10 -37.80
N ILE A 702 31.10 -23.13 -37.37
CA ILE A 702 29.99 -22.52 -38.13
C ILE A 702 30.18 -20.99 -38.21
N TYR A 703 30.61 -20.36 -37.12
CA TYR A 703 30.86 -18.92 -37.09
C TYR A 703 32.03 -18.50 -38.00
N ALA A 704 33.12 -19.27 -38.03
CA ALA A 704 34.23 -19.08 -38.98
C ALA A 704 33.79 -19.24 -40.45
N TYR A 705 32.90 -20.19 -40.76
CA TYR A 705 32.31 -20.29 -42.11
C TYR A 705 31.40 -19.11 -42.45
N ALA A 706 30.65 -18.57 -41.48
CA ALA A 706 29.82 -17.39 -41.66
C ALA A 706 30.68 -16.13 -41.94
N LYS A 707 31.80 -15.96 -41.21
CA LYS A 707 32.76 -14.86 -41.42
C LYS A 707 33.51 -14.94 -42.74
N THR A 708 33.93 -16.14 -43.14
CA THR A 708 34.60 -16.38 -44.43
C THR A 708 33.64 -16.37 -45.63
N ASN A 709 32.34 -16.15 -45.40
CA ASN A 709 31.26 -16.16 -46.41
C ASN A 709 31.21 -17.46 -47.24
N ASN A 710 31.68 -18.57 -46.67
CA ASN A 710 31.65 -19.89 -47.32
C ASN A 710 30.30 -20.57 -47.03
N LEU A 711 29.25 -20.00 -47.62
CA LEU A 711 27.86 -20.40 -47.39
C LEU A 711 27.60 -21.87 -47.79
N THR A 712 28.32 -22.40 -48.78
CA THR A 712 28.19 -23.78 -49.25
C THR A 712 28.65 -24.78 -48.18
N ASP A 713 29.85 -24.58 -47.61
CA ASP A 713 30.34 -25.47 -46.55
C ASP A 713 29.55 -25.29 -45.25
N LEU A 714 29.06 -24.07 -44.98
CA LEU A 714 28.13 -23.81 -43.87
C LEU A 714 26.82 -24.59 -44.04
N GLU A 715 26.17 -24.53 -45.21
CA GLU A 715 24.92 -25.24 -45.47
C GLU A 715 25.11 -26.77 -45.37
N VAL A 716 26.18 -27.31 -45.96
CA VAL A 716 26.53 -28.74 -45.86
C VAL A 716 26.79 -29.16 -44.40
N PHE A 717 27.44 -28.32 -43.61
CA PHE A 717 27.75 -28.60 -42.20
C PHE A 717 26.52 -28.50 -41.29
N VAL A 718 25.66 -27.50 -41.50
CA VAL A 718 24.43 -27.30 -40.71
C VAL A 718 23.38 -28.36 -41.03
N ASN A 719 23.31 -28.82 -42.28
CA ASN A 719 22.47 -29.95 -42.70
C ASN A 719 23.03 -31.33 -42.32
N GLY A 720 24.30 -31.39 -41.91
CA GLY A 720 24.98 -32.61 -41.43
C GLY A 720 24.83 -32.81 -39.91
N PRO A 721 25.33 -33.94 -39.37
CA PRO A 721 25.36 -34.16 -37.93
C PRO A 721 26.35 -33.19 -37.23
N ASN A 722 25.80 -32.35 -36.36
CA ASN A 722 26.52 -31.34 -35.58
C ASN A 722 26.03 -31.35 -34.11
N VAL A 723 26.85 -30.78 -33.22
CA VAL A 723 26.55 -30.61 -31.78
C VAL A 723 26.47 -29.11 -31.41
N ALA A 724 26.54 -28.22 -32.39
CA ALA A 724 26.57 -26.77 -32.23
C ALA A 724 25.27 -26.17 -31.68
N ASN A 725 25.39 -25.07 -30.95
CA ASN A 725 24.25 -24.21 -30.64
C ASN A 725 23.94 -23.24 -31.80
N ILE A 726 23.23 -23.76 -32.81
CA ILE A 726 22.87 -23.02 -34.04
C ILE A 726 22.11 -21.72 -33.72
N GLN A 727 21.31 -21.68 -32.64
CA GLN A 727 20.49 -20.51 -32.27
C GLN A 727 21.35 -19.34 -31.78
N THR A 728 22.35 -19.57 -30.94
CA THR A 728 23.26 -18.50 -30.48
C THR A 728 24.14 -17.97 -31.61
N ILE A 729 24.52 -18.82 -32.55
CA ILE A 729 25.31 -18.42 -33.73
C ILE A 729 24.45 -17.59 -34.68
N GLY A 730 23.21 -18.03 -34.96
CA GLY A 730 22.26 -17.25 -35.76
C GLY A 730 22.01 -15.86 -35.16
N ASP A 731 21.92 -15.77 -33.83
CA ASP A 731 21.75 -14.50 -33.13
C ASP A 731 22.99 -13.60 -33.20
N ARG A 732 24.20 -14.16 -33.04
CA ARG A 732 25.47 -13.46 -33.22
C ARG A 732 25.65 -12.95 -34.66
N CYS A 733 25.43 -13.82 -35.65
CA CYS A 733 25.44 -13.45 -37.07
C CYS A 733 24.39 -12.37 -37.40
N PHE A 734 23.22 -12.39 -36.77
CA PHE A 734 22.20 -11.35 -36.93
C PHE A 734 22.65 -10.00 -36.36
N SER A 735 23.25 -9.98 -35.16
CA SER A 735 23.79 -8.74 -34.57
C SER A 735 24.95 -8.13 -35.36
N GLU A 736 25.72 -8.96 -36.06
CA GLU A 736 26.87 -8.54 -36.87
C GLU A 736 26.52 -8.25 -38.34
N GLY A 737 25.22 -8.29 -38.71
CA GLY A 737 24.75 -7.95 -40.06
C GLY A 737 24.96 -9.05 -41.12
N LEU A 738 25.35 -10.27 -40.73
CA LEU A 738 25.55 -11.42 -41.62
C LEU A 738 24.22 -12.11 -41.98
N TYR A 739 23.27 -11.34 -42.52
CA TYR A 739 21.88 -11.77 -42.71
C TYR A 739 21.71 -12.98 -43.65
N HIS A 740 22.60 -13.18 -44.63
CA HIS A 740 22.57 -14.38 -45.48
C HIS A 740 22.95 -15.67 -44.72
N ALA A 741 23.98 -15.62 -43.86
CA ALA A 741 24.32 -16.77 -43.01
C ALA A 741 23.21 -17.01 -41.96
N ALA A 742 22.69 -15.94 -41.36
CA ALA A 742 21.57 -16.01 -40.42
C ALA A 742 20.29 -16.59 -41.06
N LYS A 743 19.98 -16.28 -42.33
CA LYS A 743 18.87 -16.87 -43.11
C LYS A 743 19.01 -18.40 -43.18
N THR A 744 20.18 -18.92 -43.54
CA THR A 744 20.43 -20.38 -43.59
C THR A 744 20.31 -21.03 -42.20
N LEU A 745 20.87 -20.40 -41.16
CA LEU A 745 20.83 -20.91 -39.78
C LEU A 745 19.40 -20.95 -39.22
N PHE A 746 18.64 -19.84 -39.32
CA PHE A 746 17.27 -19.79 -38.80
C PHE A 746 16.26 -20.61 -39.62
N SER A 747 16.50 -20.79 -40.92
CA SER A 747 15.71 -21.71 -41.76
C SER A 747 15.81 -23.14 -41.23
N ASN A 748 17.01 -23.61 -40.86
CA ASN A 748 17.20 -24.95 -40.32
C ASN A 748 16.65 -25.14 -38.90
N ILE A 749 16.65 -24.10 -38.06
CA ILE A 749 16.01 -24.13 -36.73
C ILE A 749 14.46 -24.03 -36.83
N ASN A 750 13.91 -23.68 -38.00
CA ASN A 750 12.52 -23.25 -38.18
C ASN A 750 12.12 -22.03 -37.33
N ASN A 751 13.08 -21.16 -36.97
CA ASN A 751 12.82 -19.93 -36.22
C ASN A 751 12.28 -18.84 -37.15
N ASN A 752 11.03 -19.04 -37.60
CA ASN A 752 10.34 -18.17 -38.57
C ASN A 752 10.27 -16.69 -38.12
N SER A 753 10.31 -16.42 -36.81
CA SER A 753 10.28 -15.07 -36.25
C SER A 753 11.55 -14.28 -36.56
N LYS A 754 12.73 -14.87 -36.30
CA LYS A 754 14.02 -14.22 -36.60
C LYS A 754 14.35 -14.31 -38.09
N LEU A 755 13.87 -15.34 -38.77
CA LEU A 755 13.91 -15.44 -40.23
C LEU A 755 13.15 -14.28 -40.91
N ALA A 756 11.96 -13.92 -40.43
CA ALA A 756 11.21 -12.76 -40.94
C ALA A 756 11.99 -11.44 -40.77
N LEU A 757 12.69 -11.26 -39.64
CA LEU A 757 13.59 -10.12 -39.42
C LEU A 757 14.79 -10.13 -40.39
N CYS A 758 15.39 -11.30 -40.66
CA CYS A 758 16.46 -11.42 -41.66
C CYS A 758 15.97 -11.02 -43.06
N HIS A 759 14.79 -11.48 -43.47
CA HIS A 759 14.19 -11.10 -44.76
C HIS A 759 13.88 -9.61 -44.86
N ILE A 760 13.47 -8.94 -43.76
CA ILE A 760 13.33 -7.47 -43.73
C ILE A 760 14.67 -6.79 -44.01
N HIS A 761 15.76 -7.23 -43.36
CA HIS A 761 17.10 -6.67 -43.57
C HIS A 761 17.72 -7.02 -44.95
N LEU A 762 17.14 -7.98 -45.67
CA LEU A 762 17.51 -8.35 -47.04
C LEU A 762 16.58 -7.74 -48.11
N ASP A 763 15.65 -6.85 -47.73
CA ASP A 763 14.59 -6.28 -48.60
C ASP A 763 13.67 -7.32 -49.27
N GLU A 764 13.61 -8.55 -48.75
CA GLU A 764 12.81 -9.66 -49.27
C GLU A 764 11.38 -9.65 -48.68
N TYR A 765 10.67 -8.52 -48.77
CA TYR A 765 9.40 -8.27 -48.07
C TYR A 765 8.32 -9.35 -48.27
N ARG A 766 8.23 -9.97 -49.46
CA ARG A 766 7.28 -11.07 -49.73
C ARG A 766 7.63 -12.34 -48.96
N GLU A 767 8.91 -12.65 -48.81
CA GLU A 767 9.38 -13.80 -48.02
C GLU A 767 9.24 -13.49 -46.53
N ALA A 768 9.47 -12.24 -46.10
CA ALA A 768 9.21 -11.78 -44.73
C ALA A 768 7.74 -11.95 -44.32
N VAL A 769 6.78 -11.59 -45.18
CA VAL A 769 5.34 -11.83 -44.95
C VAL A 769 5.04 -13.34 -44.85
N ALA A 770 5.62 -14.17 -45.72
CA ALA A 770 5.43 -15.62 -45.67
C ALA A 770 6.10 -16.29 -44.45
N ALA A 771 7.17 -15.71 -43.92
CA ALA A 771 7.79 -16.13 -42.66
C ALA A 771 6.91 -15.69 -41.47
N ALA A 772 6.35 -14.48 -41.49
CA ALA A 772 5.43 -13.99 -40.46
C ALA A 772 4.13 -14.83 -40.38
N THR A 773 3.53 -15.24 -41.51
CA THR A 773 2.37 -16.16 -41.49
C THR A 773 2.69 -17.50 -40.83
N LYS A 774 3.90 -18.04 -41.05
CA LYS A 774 4.37 -19.29 -40.42
C LYS A 774 4.73 -19.12 -38.95
N ALA A 775 5.23 -17.95 -38.56
CA ALA A 775 5.57 -17.63 -37.17
C ALA A 775 4.32 -17.39 -36.30
N ASN A 776 3.27 -16.84 -36.90
CA ASN A 776 2.00 -16.48 -36.24
C ASN A 776 2.18 -15.69 -34.92
N ASN A 777 3.11 -14.74 -34.91
CA ASN A 777 3.42 -13.89 -33.77
C ASN A 777 3.12 -12.42 -34.09
N VAL A 778 2.38 -11.75 -33.22
CA VAL A 778 1.94 -10.35 -33.42
C VAL A 778 3.14 -9.39 -33.52
N SER A 779 4.22 -9.67 -32.78
CA SER A 779 5.45 -8.87 -32.86
C SER A 779 6.10 -8.95 -34.24
N THR A 780 6.17 -10.15 -34.84
CA THR A 780 6.75 -10.32 -36.19
C THR A 780 5.89 -9.66 -37.25
N TRP A 781 4.56 -9.76 -37.14
CA TRP A 781 3.62 -9.05 -38.00
C TRP A 781 3.77 -7.53 -37.89
N LYS A 782 3.97 -6.99 -36.69
CA LYS A 782 4.23 -5.57 -36.44
C LYS A 782 5.53 -5.11 -37.10
N HIS A 783 6.63 -5.84 -36.91
CA HIS A 783 7.93 -5.51 -37.52
C HIS A 783 7.85 -5.54 -39.06
N VAL A 784 7.22 -6.56 -39.66
CA VAL A 784 7.01 -6.63 -41.11
C VAL A 784 6.11 -5.49 -41.60
N CYS A 785 5.02 -5.18 -40.91
CA CYS A 785 4.12 -4.07 -41.24
C CYS A 785 4.88 -2.73 -41.27
N PHE A 786 5.64 -2.42 -40.21
CA PHE A 786 6.38 -1.17 -40.09
C PHE A 786 7.54 -1.04 -41.08
N ALA A 787 8.15 -2.17 -41.48
CA ALA A 787 9.15 -2.22 -42.54
C ALA A 787 8.53 -2.01 -43.92
N CYS A 788 7.43 -2.70 -44.25
CA CYS A 788 6.70 -2.51 -45.52
C CYS A 788 6.21 -1.06 -45.70
N LEU A 789 5.86 -0.36 -44.61
CA LEU A 789 5.50 1.06 -44.64
C LEU A 789 6.68 1.99 -44.92
N ARG A 790 7.89 1.66 -44.45
CA ARG A 790 9.12 2.39 -44.81
C ARG A 790 9.51 2.17 -46.27
N ALA A 791 9.23 0.98 -46.80
CA ALA A 791 9.48 0.59 -48.18
C ALA A 791 8.36 0.97 -49.17
N GLU A 792 7.34 1.73 -48.73
CA GLU A 792 6.17 2.14 -49.53
C GLU A 792 5.34 0.97 -50.14
N GLU A 793 5.53 -0.28 -49.68
CA GLU A 793 4.75 -1.45 -50.11
C GLU A 793 3.40 -1.54 -49.36
N PHE A 794 2.56 -0.52 -49.53
CA PHE A 794 1.27 -0.36 -48.82
C PHE A 794 0.34 -1.57 -48.90
N ARG A 795 0.41 -2.37 -49.97
CA ARG A 795 -0.42 -3.59 -50.12
C ARG A 795 0.00 -4.71 -49.17
N LEU A 796 1.30 -4.91 -48.95
CA LEU A 796 1.79 -5.89 -47.98
C LEU A 796 1.61 -5.36 -46.55
N ALA A 797 1.88 -4.06 -46.34
CA ALA A 797 1.61 -3.38 -45.08
C ALA A 797 0.13 -3.50 -44.66
N ALA A 798 -0.83 -3.39 -45.59
CA ALA A 798 -2.24 -3.61 -45.29
C ALA A 798 -2.54 -5.05 -44.84
N THR A 799 -1.99 -6.05 -45.54
CA THR A 799 -2.19 -7.46 -45.14
C THR A 799 -1.59 -7.78 -43.76
N CYS A 800 -0.42 -7.24 -43.43
CA CYS A 800 0.16 -7.39 -42.09
C CYS A 800 -0.62 -6.57 -41.04
N GLY A 801 -1.02 -5.35 -41.40
CA GLY A 801 -1.76 -4.44 -40.53
C GLY A 801 -3.11 -5.00 -40.09
N LEU A 802 -3.81 -5.74 -40.96
CA LEU A 802 -5.07 -6.42 -40.61
C LEU A 802 -4.86 -7.51 -39.55
N GLU A 803 -3.75 -8.24 -39.59
CA GLU A 803 -3.42 -9.23 -38.56
C GLU A 803 -2.97 -8.57 -37.24
N VAL A 804 -2.29 -7.43 -37.28
CA VAL A 804 -1.92 -6.68 -36.06
C VAL A 804 -3.14 -6.03 -35.40
N ILE A 805 -4.04 -5.40 -36.17
CA ILE A 805 -5.19 -4.62 -35.66
C ILE A 805 -6.26 -5.51 -35.00
N LYS A 806 -6.25 -6.83 -35.18
CA LYS A 806 -7.09 -7.75 -34.38
C LYS A 806 -6.82 -7.62 -32.88
N TYR A 807 -5.57 -7.33 -32.49
CA TYR A 807 -5.12 -7.27 -31.11
C TYR A 807 -5.22 -5.83 -30.55
N PRO A 808 -6.04 -5.59 -29.50
CA PRO A 808 -6.30 -4.25 -28.97
C PRO A 808 -5.04 -3.48 -28.56
N ASP A 809 -4.08 -4.17 -27.93
CA ASP A 809 -2.91 -3.56 -27.30
C ASP A 809 -1.95 -2.88 -28.29
N HIS A 810 -2.02 -3.23 -29.57
CA HIS A 810 -1.14 -2.69 -30.62
C HIS A 810 -1.83 -1.66 -31.52
N VAL A 811 -3.12 -1.39 -31.34
CA VAL A 811 -3.89 -0.45 -32.18
C VAL A 811 -3.33 0.97 -32.08
N ASP A 812 -3.08 1.47 -30.85
CA ASP A 812 -2.55 2.83 -30.63
C ASP A 812 -1.11 2.99 -31.20
N GLU A 813 -0.27 1.94 -31.16
CA GLU A 813 1.07 1.96 -31.78
C GLU A 813 0.99 2.06 -33.31
N VAL A 814 0.10 1.26 -33.94
CA VAL A 814 -0.11 1.29 -35.40
C VAL A 814 -0.66 2.65 -35.84
N VAL A 815 -1.64 3.20 -35.12
CA VAL A 815 -2.20 4.54 -35.41
C VAL A 815 -1.11 5.62 -35.30
N SER A 816 -0.26 5.55 -34.28
CA SER A 816 0.85 6.51 -34.10
C SER A 816 1.85 6.41 -35.26
N TYR A 817 2.30 5.20 -35.60
CA TYR A 817 3.32 4.99 -36.63
C TYR A 817 2.86 5.40 -38.04
N TYR A 818 1.60 5.10 -38.41
CA TYR A 818 1.01 5.61 -39.66
C TYR A 818 0.84 7.14 -39.64
N SER A 819 0.56 7.74 -38.47
CA SER A 819 0.40 9.19 -38.32
C SER A 819 1.74 9.93 -38.44
N ASP A 820 2.81 9.39 -37.88
CA ASP A 820 4.17 9.94 -37.95
C ASP A 820 4.71 9.95 -39.39
N LEU A 821 4.34 8.94 -40.19
CA LEU A 821 4.62 8.88 -41.63
C LEU A 821 3.64 9.69 -42.50
N GLY A 822 2.54 10.18 -41.93
CA GLY A 822 1.52 10.98 -42.64
C GLY A 822 0.56 10.20 -43.54
N TYR A 823 0.55 8.86 -43.49
CA TYR A 823 -0.23 8.00 -44.40
C TYR A 823 -1.69 7.77 -43.91
N PHE A 824 -2.42 8.86 -43.71
CA PHE A 824 -3.77 8.83 -43.12
C PHE A 824 -4.83 8.11 -43.97
N ASP A 825 -4.80 8.24 -45.30
CA ASP A 825 -5.80 7.59 -46.17
C ASP A 825 -5.66 6.05 -46.15
N HIS A 826 -4.42 5.55 -46.09
CA HIS A 826 -4.14 4.12 -45.95
C HIS A 826 -4.49 3.60 -44.55
N LEU A 827 -4.28 4.40 -43.50
CA LEU A 827 -4.72 4.07 -42.14
C LEU A 827 -6.25 3.98 -42.06
N VAL A 828 -6.98 4.96 -42.60
CA VAL A 828 -8.46 4.93 -42.64
C VAL A 828 -8.96 3.73 -43.44
N SER A 829 -8.40 3.45 -44.62
CA SER A 829 -8.77 2.28 -45.43
C SER A 829 -8.48 0.95 -44.72
N LEU A 830 -7.39 0.87 -43.94
CA LEU A 830 -7.02 -0.30 -43.15
C LEU A 830 -8.04 -0.55 -42.02
N PHE A 831 -8.46 0.50 -41.31
CA PHE A 831 -9.50 0.39 -40.29
C PHE A 831 -10.90 0.13 -40.88
N GLU A 832 -11.24 0.72 -42.03
CA GLU A 832 -12.48 0.40 -42.76
C GLU A 832 -12.55 -1.09 -43.15
N GLN A 833 -11.43 -1.68 -43.59
CA GLN A 833 -11.33 -3.14 -43.83
C GLN A 833 -11.38 -3.93 -42.51
N GLY A 834 -10.76 -3.42 -41.44
CA GLY A 834 -10.81 -4.00 -40.10
C GLY A 834 -12.21 -4.14 -39.50
N LEU A 835 -13.16 -3.25 -39.88
CA LEU A 835 -14.57 -3.38 -39.49
C LEU A 835 -15.24 -4.67 -39.98
N GLY A 836 -14.73 -5.26 -41.08
CA GLY A 836 -15.28 -6.46 -41.72
C GLY A 836 -14.72 -7.77 -41.17
N LEU A 837 -13.80 -7.73 -40.21
CA LEU A 837 -13.23 -8.93 -39.57
C LEU A 837 -14.20 -9.52 -38.53
N GLU A 838 -14.25 -10.85 -38.43
CA GLU A 838 -15.11 -11.54 -37.45
C GLU A 838 -14.72 -11.20 -35.99
N ASP A 839 -13.42 -10.99 -35.73
CA ASP A 839 -12.85 -10.60 -34.43
C ASP A 839 -12.78 -9.08 -34.18
N ALA A 840 -13.59 -8.27 -34.87
CA ALA A 840 -13.53 -6.82 -34.76
C ALA A 840 -13.95 -6.31 -33.35
N HIS A 841 -12.96 -5.81 -32.59
CA HIS A 841 -13.11 -5.33 -31.22
C HIS A 841 -13.34 -3.80 -31.13
N ILE A 842 -13.79 -3.32 -29.96
CA ILE A 842 -14.23 -1.92 -29.70
C ILE A 842 -13.18 -0.84 -30.06
N GLY A 843 -11.90 -1.16 -29.91
CA GLY A 843 -10.77 -0.29 -30.26
C GLY A 843 -10.78 0.13 -31.73
N ILE A 844 -11.06 -0.79 -32.65
CA ILE A 844 -11.14 -0.51 -34.09
C ILE A 844 -12.22 0.54 -34.39
N PHE A 845 -13.43 0.35 -33.86
CA PHE A 845 -14.54 1.30 -34.04
C PHE A 845 -14.28 2.65 -33.38
N THR A 846 -13.55 2.65 -32.26
CA THR A 846 -13.23 3.87 -31.49
C THR A 846 -12.16 4.69 -32.20
N GLU A 847 -11.03 4.10 -32.59
CA GLU A 847 -9.97 4.83 -33.29
C GLU A 847 -10.39 5.26 -34.68
N LEU A 848 -11.17 4.44 -35.41
CA LEU A 848 -11.75 4.89 -36.68
C LEU A 848 -12.67 6.11 -36.48
N GLY A 849 -13.46 6.14 -35.40
CA GLY A 849 -14.24 7.31 -35.01
C GLY A 849 -13.36 8.54 -34.77
N VAL A 850 -12.26 8.39 -34.01
CA VAL A 850 -11.28 9.47 -33.77
C VAL A 850 -10.62 9.94 -35.08
N LEU A 851 -10.23 9.02 -35.97
CA LEU A 851 -9.64 9.35 -37.28
C LEU A 851 -10.64 10.11 -38.17
N TYR A 852 -11.91 9.69 -38.22
CA TYR A 852 -12.94 10.43 -38.94
C TYR A 852 -13.12 11.86 -38.41
N THR A 853 -13.07 12.10 -37.09
CA THR A 853 -13.18 13.48 -36.56
C THR A 853 -12.08 14.41 -37.04
N LYS A 854 -10.90 13.89 -37.40
CA LYS A 854 -9.76 14.66 -37.90
C LYS A 854 -9.74 14.79 -39.42
N HIS A 855 -10.03 13.71 -40.15
CA HIS A 855 -9.75 13.59 -41.58
C HIS A 855 -11.01 13.56 -42.46
N VAL A 856 -12.13 13.03 -41.97
CA VAL A 856 -13.38 12.88 -42.75
C VAL A 856 -14.61 13.20 -41.87
N PRO A 857 -14.84 14.50 -41.55
CA PRO A 857 -15.88 14.90 -40.59
C PRO A 857 -17.31 14.54 -41.02
N GLU A 858 -17.56 14.41 -42.34
CA GLU A 858 -18.86 14.06 -42.90
C GLU A 858 -19.31 12.64 -42.51
N LYS A 859 -18.38 11.66 -42.50
CA LYS A 859 -18.67 10.26 -42.12
C LYS A 859 -18.91 10.07 -40.61
N VAL A 860 -18.49 11.01 -39.76
CA VAL A 860 -18.55 10.87 -38.29
C VAL A 860 -19.98 10.61 -37.80
N MET A 861 -20.97 11.33 -38.33
CA MET A 861 -22.35 11.19 -37.88
C MET A 861 -22.95 9.82 -38.25
N GLU A 862 -22.60 9.29 -39.42
CA GLU A 862 -23.04 7.97 -39.87
C GLU A 862 -22.36 6.86 -39.06
N HIS A 863 -21.03 6.95 -38.87
CA HIS A 863 -20.26 6.03 -38.04
C HIS A 863 -20.79 5.98 -36.61
N CYS A 864 -21.06 7.14 -36.00
CA CYS A 864 -21.63 7.20 -34.65
C CYS A 864 -23.02 6.59 -34.58
N LYS A 865 -23.90 6.80 -35.58
CA LYS A 865 -25.25 6.19 -35.61
C LYS A 865 -25.23 4.67 -35.79
N VAL A 866 -24.36 4.15 -36.65
CA VAL A 866 -24.29 2.71 -36.96
C VAL A 866 -23.56 1.94 -35.85
N PHE A 867 -22.45 2.49 -35.34
CA PHE A 867 -21.53 1.75 -34.47
C PHE A 867 -21.57 2.16 -32.99
N PHE A 868 -22.41 3.13 -32.59
CA PHE A 868 -23.37 2.83 -31.53
C PHE A 868 -22.84 2.12 -30.28
N SER A 869 -23.27 0.86 -30.16
CA SER A 869 -22.99 -0.06 -29.06
C SER A 869 -21.58 -0.65 -29.03
N LYS A 870 -20.74 -0.36 -30.05
CA LYS A 870 -19.38 -0.91 -30.21
C LYS A 870 -18.27 0.13 -30.12
N LEU A 871 -18.56 1.38 -29.73
CA LEU A 871 -17.57 2.46 -29.60
C LEU A 871 -17.41 2.93 -28.15
N ASN A 872 -16.20 3.34 -27.75
CA ASN A 872 -15.99 4.02 -26.47
C ASN A 872 -16.47 5.48 -26.59
N VAL A 873 -17.70 5.73 -26.13
CA VAL A 873 -18.39 7.02 -26.27
C VAL A 873 -17.53 8.16 -25.74
N SER A 874 -16.88 7.97 -24.59
CA SER A 874 -16.08 9.03 -23.95
C SER A 874 -14.84 9.46 -24.75
N LYS A 875 -14.14 8.53 -25.44
CA LYS A 875 -12.97 8.83 -26.27
C LYS A 875 -13.40 9.56 -27.54
N VAL A 876 -14.46 9.09 -28.20
CA VAL A 876 -15.00 9.69 -29.44
C VAL A 876 -15.63 11.07 -29.17
N VAL A 877 -16.41 11.24 -28.09
CA VAL A 877 -16.99 12.54 -27.72
C VAL A 877 -15.90 13.60 -27.51
N ARG A 878 -14.84 13.28 -26.75
CA ARG A 878 -13.71 14.21 -26.57
C ARG A 878 -12.99 14.55 -27.89
N ALA A 879 -12.93 13.61 -28.84
CA ALA A 879 -12.40 13.87 -30.18
C ALA A 879 -13.34 14.79 -30.99
N CYS A 880 -14.65 14.54 -30.96
CA CYS A 880 -15.66 15.40 -31.57
C CYS A 880 -15.62 16.83 -31.01
N GLU A 881 -15.53 17.00 -29.69
CA GLU A 881 -15.42 18.32 -29.04
C GLU A 881 -14.14 19.07 -29.44
N ARG A 882 -12.99 18.37 -29.50
CA ARG A 882 -11.72 18.93 -30.00
C ARG A 882 -11.84 19.35 -31.47
N ALA A 883 -12.52 18.56 -32.29
CA ALA A 883 -12.82 18.84 -33.69
C ALA A 883 -13.96 19.86 -33.90
N ARG A 884 -14.62 20.32 -32.81
CA ARG A 884 -15.81 21.21 -32.82
C ARG A 884 -17.04 20.61 -33.52
N LEU A 885 -17.09 19.29 -33.64
CA LEU A 885 -18.23 18.51 -34.17
C LEU A 885 -19.25 18.26 -33.06
N TYR A 886 -19.96 19.32 -32.66
CA TYR A 886 -20.93 19.27 -31.56
C TYR A 886 -22.20 18.43 -31.84
N PRO A 887 -22.80 18.40 -33.05
CA PRO A 887 -23.99 17.58 -33.28
C PRO A 887 -23.76 16.06 -33.12
N PRO A 888 -22.65 15.46 -33.61
CA PRO A 888 -22.28 14.09 -33.26
C PRO A 888 -22.01 13.89 -31.77
N ALA A 889 -21.34 14.83 -31.10
CA ALA A 889 -21.08 14.74 -29.66
C ALA A 889 -22.37 14.74 -28.83
N VAL A 890 -23.35 15.59 -29.18
CA VAL A 890 -24.68 15.63 -28.56
C VAL A 890 -25.42 14.31 -28.81
N TYR A 891 -25.42 13.79 -30.03
CA TYR A 891 -26.04 12.48 -30.32
C TYR A 891 -25.43 11.36 -29.48
N LEU A 892 -24.10 11.33 -29.33
CA LEU A 892 -23.39 10.37 -28.50
C LEU A 892 -23.75 10.50 -27.00
N TYR A 893 -23.79 11.73 -26.45
CA TYR A 893 -24.25 11.94 -25.07
C TYR A 893 -25.71 11.50 -24.85
N MET A 894 -26.57 11.69 -25.85
CA MET A 894 -27.98 11.25 -25.79
C MET A 894 -28.10 9.71 -25.82
N ALA A 895 -27.34 9.04 -26.69
CA ALA A 895 -27.31 7.57 -26.78
C ALA A 895 -26.78 6.93 -25.48
N ASP A 896 -25.78 7.54 -24.86
CA ASP A 896 -25.18 7.13 -23.58
C ASP A 896 -25.98 7.60 -22.35
N LYS A 897 -27.17 8.19 -22.55
CA LYS A 897 -28.08 8.69 -21.50
C LYS A 897 -27.47 9.78 -20.59
N GLN A 898 -26.40 10.44 -21.03
CA GLN A 898 -25.77 11.57 -20.34
C GLN A 898 -26.47 12.89 -20.65
N PHE A 899 -27.78 12.97 -20.38
CA PHE A 899 -28.63 14.14 -20.68
C PHE A 899 -28.06 15.45 -20.07
N ASP A 900 -27.54 15.39 -18.85
CA ASP A 900 -26.86 16.50 -18.16
C ASP A 900 -25.73 17.14 -18.98
N ASN A 901 -24.97 16.34 -19.74
CA ASN A 901 -23.85 16.83 -20.55
C ASN A 901 -24.31 17.27 -21.94
N ALA A 902 -25.26 16.53 -22.55
CA ALA A 902 -25.91 16.92 -23.79
C ALA A 902 -26.53 18.34 -23.68
N VAL A 903 -27.31 18.58 -22.62
CA VAL A 903 -27.97 19.87 -22.34
C VAL A 903 -26.95 21.00 -22.16
N LYS A 904 -25.87 20.79 -21.39
CA LYS A 904 -24.79 21.81 -21.25
C LYS A 904 -24.17 22.17 -22.59
N VAL A 905 -23.85 21.18 -23.42
CA VAL A 905 -23.23 21.42 -24.74
C VAL A 905 -24.18 22.21 -25.65
N MET A 906 -25.48 21.91 -25.65
CA MET A 906 -26.48 22.70 -26.38
C MET A 906 -26.58 24.15 -25.88
N MET A 907 -26.51 24.39 -24.58
CA MET A 907 -26.58 25.73 -23.98
C MET A 907 -25.33 26.57 -24.26
N GLU A 908 -24.14 25.95 -24.25
CA GLU A 908 -22.88 26.64 -24.51
C GLU A 908 -22.61 26.85 -26.01
N ARG A 909 -23.15 25.99 -26.88
CA ARG A 909 -22.81 25.92 -28.31
C ARG A 909 -24.05 25.94 -29.19
N SER A 910 -24.41 27.15 -29.65
CA SER A 910 -25.53 27.40 -30.58
C SER A 910 -25.65 26.43 -31.77
N PRO A 911 -24.57 25.95 -32.45
CA PRO A 911 -24.70 25.00 -33.56
C PRO A 911 -25.22 23.61 -33.20
N ALA A 912 -25.35 23.29 -31.90
CA ALA A 912 -25.86 22.01 -31.40
C ALA A 912 -27.27 22.12 -30.80
N PHE A 913 -27.85 23.32 -30.75
CA PHE A 913 -29.18 23.53 -30.17
C PHE A 913 -30.28 23.16 -31.16
N ASP A 914 -31.09 22.17 -30.80
CA ASP A 914 -32.35 21.82 -31.43
C ASP A 914 -33.43 21.82 -30.34
N ASN A 915 -34.54 22.54 -30.56
CA ASN A 915 -35.50 22.86 -29.50
C ASN A 915 -36.27 21.63 -29.01
N ASP A 916 -36.75 20.79 -29.92
CA ASP A 916 -37.52 19.60 -29.54
C ASP A 916 -36.62 18.57 -28.85
N LEU A 917 -35.39 18.38 -29.36
CA LEU A 917 -34.39 17.50 -28.73
C LEU A 917 -33.91 18.04 -27.37
N PHE A 918 -33.85 19.36 -27.17
CA PHE A 918 -33.56 19.96 -25.87
C PHE A 918 -34.68 19.69 -24.86
N LEU A 919 -35.94 19.88 -25.26
CA LEU A 919 -37.11 19.61 -24.40
C LEU A 919 -37.20 18.12 -24.00
N ASP A 920 -36.93 17.21 -24.94
CA ASP A 920 -36.83 15.77 -24.67
C ASP A 920 -35.67 15.40 -23.73
N SER A 921 -34.63 16.23 -23.67
CA SER A 921 -33.46 16.02 -22.82
C SER A 921 -33.69 16.54 -21.40
N ILE A 922 -34.26 17.75 -21.27
CA ILE A 922 -34.33 18.47 -19.98
C ILE A 922 -35.23 17.76 -18.96
N VAL A 923 -36.30 17.08 -19.40
CA VAL A 923 -37.16 16.24 -18.53
C VAL A 923 -36.39 15.06 -17.90
N LYS A 924 -35.36 14.57 -18.60
CA LYS A 924 -34.57 13.39 -18.18
C LYS A 924 -33.35 13.78 -17.32
N VAL A 925 -33.08 15.08 -17.17
CA VAL A 925 -32.00 15.61 -16.33
C VAL A 925 -32.39 15.50 -14.85
N ARG A 926 -31.55 14.83 -14.06
CA ARG A 926 -31.76 14.72 -12.60
C ARG A 926 -31.30 15.96 -11.84
N ASN A 927 -30.41 16.75 -12.44
CA ASN A 927 -29.79 17.89 -11.78
C ASN A 927 -30.61 19.18 -11.96
N ALA A 928 -31.34 19.57 -10.92
CA ALA A 928 -32.15 20.79 -10.92
C ALA A 928 -31.35 22.08 -11.21
N GLU A 929 -30.04 22.13 -10.91
CA GLU A 929 -29.23 23.31 -11.22
C GLU A 929 -29.04 23.51 -12.74
N ILE A 930 -29.02 22.43 -13.52
CA ILE A 930 -29.02 22.50 -14.99
C ILE A 930 -30.38 23.03 -15.48
N MET A 931 -31.48 22.61 -14.85
CA MET A 931 -32.82 23.13 -15.13
C MET A 931 -32.93 24.65 -14.90
N TYR A 932 -32.46 25.19 -13.77
CA TYR A 932 -32.46 26.65 -13.54
C TYR A 932 -31.52 27.42 -14.48
N LYS A 933 -30.42 26.80 -14.93
CA LYS A 933 -29.56 27.38 -15.97
C LYS A 933 -30.22 27.33 -17.35
N ALA A 934 -30.99 26.30 -17.67
CA ALA A 934 -31.78 26.21 -18.91
C ALA A 934 -32.87 27.29 -18.96
N VAL A 935 -33.56 27.53 -17.84
CA VAL A 935 -34.46 28.68 -17.63
C VAL A 935 -33.73 30.00 -17.96
N ASN A 936 -32.51 30.21 -17.45
CA ASN A 936 -31.72 31.40 -17.77
C ASN A 936 -31.32 31.49 -19.25
N PHE A 937 -30.96 30.37 -19.87
CA PHE A 937 -30.61 30.30 -21.29
C PHE A 937 -31.82 30.69 -22.15
N TYR A 938 -32.99 30.08 -21.95
CA TYR A 938 -34.19 30.42 -22.72
C TYR A 938 -34.61 31.89 -22.52
N LEU A 939 -34.53 32.42 -21.30
CA LEU A 939 -34.80 33.85 -21.04
C LEU A 939 -33.81 34.78 -21.75
N THR A 940 -32.56 34.36 -22.00
CA THR A 940 -31.53 35.21 -22.63
C THR A 940 -31.41 35.02 -24.14
N THR A 941 -31.70 33.83 -24.68
CA THR A 941 -31.53 33.50 -26.11
C THR A 941 -32.84 33.30 -26.86
N HIS A 942 -33.87 32.75 -26.21
CA HIS A 942 -35.14 32.38 -26.86
C HIS A 942 -36.40 32.73 -26.02
N PRO A 943 -36.68 34.02 -25.72
CA PRO A 943 -37.78 34.41 -24.82
C PRO A 943 -39.16 33.89 -25.23
N LEU A 944 -39.43 33.78 -26.54
CA LEU A 944 -40.71 33.28 -27.07
C LEU A 944 -40.93 31.77 -26.87
N LEU A 945 -39.87 31.00 -26.64
CA LEU A 945 -39.94 29.55 -26.41
C LEU A 945 -39.93 29.20 -24.91
N PHE A 946 -39.86 30.22 -24.04
CA PHE A 946 -39.81 30.06 -22.59
C PHE A 946 -41.08 29.40 -22.03
N THR A 947 -42.26 29.79 -22.51
CA THR A 947 -43.54 29.20 -22.05
C THR A 947 -43.58 27.69 -22.27
N ARG A 948 -43.21 27.24 -23.48
CA ARG A 948 -43.12 25.81 -23.85
C ARG A 948 -42.08 25.03 -23.02
N LEU A 949 -40.97 25.67 -22.64
CA LEU A 949 -40.02 25.07 -21.69
C LEU A 949 -40.67 24.88 -20.31
N MET A 950 -41.37 25.90 -19.81
CA MET A 950 -41.98 25.87 -18.47
C MET A 950 -43.19 24.94 -18.37
N GLU A 951 -43.97 24.76 -19.44
CA GLU A 951 -45.03 23.74 -19.54
C GLU A 951 -44.46 22.33 -19.34
N VAL A 952 -43.34 22.02 -19.97
CA VAL A 952 -42.67 20.71 -19.89
C VAL A 952 -41.96 20.50 -18.55
N MET A 953 -41.56 21.58 -17.88
CA MET A 953 -40.81 21.55 -16.62
C MET A 953 -41.67 21.79 -15.37
N GLU A 954 -43.00 21.92 -15.48
CA GLU A 954 -43.87 22.32 -14.37
C GLU A 954 -43.74 21.39 -13.13
N GLU A 955 -43.71 20.06 -13.33
CA GLU A 955 -43.63 19.07 -12.22
C GLU A 955 -42.21 18.93 -11.61
N HIS A 956 -41.17 19.46 -12.24
CA HIS A 956 -39.77 19.17 -11.89
C HIS A 956 -39.01 20.32 -11.22
N VAL A 957 -39.65 21.47 -11.03
CA VAL A 957 -38.97 22.73 -10.69
C VAL A 957 -39.62 23.43 -9.49
N ASP A 958 -38.82 24.01 -8.59
CA ASP A 958 -39.33 24.90 -7.54
C ASP A 958 -39.74 26.25 -8.14
N HIS A 959 -41.05 26.44 -8.25
CA HIS A 959 -41.68 27.66 -8.72
C HIS A 959 -41.22 28.91 -7.97
N SER A 960 -40.92 28.80 -6.66
CA SER A 960 -40.46 29.91 -5.82
C SER A 960 -39.11 30.45 -6.32
N ARG A 961 -38.20 29.53 -6.65
CA ARG A 961 -36.90 29.86 -7.24
C ARG A 961 -37.04 30.44 -8.65
N VAL A 962 -37.92 29.89 -9.49
CA VAL A 962 -38.20 30.46 -10.83
C VAL A 962 -38.70 31.89 -10.73
N VAL A 963 -39.68 32.18 -9.87
CA VAL A 963 -40.21 33.55 -9.70
C VAL A 963 -39.12 34.51 -9.20
N SER A 964 -38.25 34.09 -8.27
CA SER A 964 -37.07 34.89 -7.87
C SER A 964 -36.07 35.15 -8.99
N GLN A 965 -35.98 34.25 -9.97
CA GLN A 965 -35.09 34.36 -11.11
C GLN A 965 -35.69 35.26 -12.20
N LEU A 966 -37.01 35.24 -12.37
CA LEU A 966 -37.74 36.18 -13.22
C LEU A 966 -37.67 37.60 -12.65
N SER A 967 -38.00 37.81 -11.38
CA SER A 967 -37.93 39.14 -10.76
C SER A 967 -36.52 39.74 -10.75
N ARG A 968 -35.47 38.90 -10.71
CA ARG A 968 -34.08 39.34 -10.88
C ARG A 968 -33.68 39.65 -12.33
N THR A 969 -34.31 39.02 -13.31
CA THR A 969 -34.06 39.23 -14.75
C THR A 969 -34.77 40.50 -15.28
N GLY A 970 -35.84 40.92 -14.61
CA GLY A 970 -36.54 42.19 -14.82
C GLY A 970 -38.00 42.03 -15.23
N ASP A 971 -38.76 43.12 -15.15
CA ASP A 971 -40.23 43.14 -15.17
C ASP A 971 -40.83 42.55 -16.47
N TRP A 972 -40.15 42.74 -17.61
CA TRP A 972 -40.53 42.13 -18.89
C TRP A 972 -40.57 40.59 -18.83
N SER A 973 -39.70 39.97 -18.03
CA SER A 973 -39.64 38.51 -17.88
C SER A 973 -40.74 37.99 -16.95
N LEU A 974 -41.16 38.79 -15.97
CA LEU A 974 -42.36 38.52 -15.15
C LEU A 974 -43.63 38.55 -16.02
N GLN A 975 -43.73 39.47 -16.98
CA GLN A 975 -44.83 39.51 -17.95
C GLN A 975 -44.86 38.27 -18.85
N VAL A 976 -43.73 37.85 -19.42
CA VAL A 976 -43.65 36.58 -20.20
C VAL A 976 -43.97 35.37 -19.31
N GLY A 977 -43.53 35.39 -18.05
CA GLY A 977 -43.85 34.38 -17.04
C GLY A 977 -45.29 34.40 -16.54
N GLN A 978 -46.12 35.40 -16.87
CA GLN A 978 -47.46 35.56 -16.31
C GLN A 978 -48.38 34.37 -16.65
N GLN A 979 -48.27 33.79 -17.85
CA GLN A 979 -49.04 32.61 -18.24
C GLN A 979 -48.68 31.37 -17.41
N TYR A 980 -47.38 31.17 -17.14
CA TYR A 980 -46.87 30.11 -16.28
C TYR A 980 -47.26 30.32 -14.80
N MET A 981 -47.12 31.54 -14.28
CA MET A 981 -47.54 31.84 -12.91
C MET A 981 -49.04 31.59 -12.72
N LYS A 982 -49.88 31.84 -13.74
CA LYS A 982 -51.32 31.52 -13.73
C LYS A 982 -51.61 30.00 -13.75
N SER A 983 -50.79 29.14 -14.38
CA SER A 983 -50.98 27.67 -14.28
C SER A 983 -50.62 27.16 -12.88
N VAL A 984 -49.48 27.65 -12.37
CA VAL A 984 -48.87 27.28 -11.09
C VAL A 984 -49.62 27.83 -9.87
N GLN A 985 -50.45 28.87 -10.02
CA GLN A 985 -51.13 29.54 -8.90
C GLN A 985 -51.92 28.58 -7.99
N LYS A 986 -52.41 27.46 -8.56
CA LYS A 986 -53.06 26.34 -7.84
C LYS A 986 -52.28 25.84 -6.61
N ASN A 987 -50.95 25.95 -6.62
CA ASN A 987 -50.06 25.51 -5.54
C ASN A 987 -50.03 26.49 -4.35
N ASN A 988 -50.71 27.65 -4.44
CA ASN A 988 -50.87 28.66 -3.37
C ASN A 988 -49.53 29.05 -2.69
N LEU A 989 -48.52 29.38 -3.48
CA LEU A 989 -47.17 29.74 -3.00
C LEU A 989 -47.02 31.26 -2.86
N SER A 990 -46.57 31.73 -1.69
CA SER A 990 -46.43 33.17 -1.40
C SER A 990 -45.63 33.97 -2.42
N PRO A 991 -44.46 33.52 -2.94
CA PRO A 991 -43.73 34.29 -3.95
C PRO A 991 -44.49 34.41 -5.28
N VAL A 992 -45.23 33.37 -5.68
CA VAL A 992 -46.03 33.35 -6.91
C VAL A 992 -47.23 34.29 -6.77
N ASN A 993 -47.95 34.20 -5.64
CA ASN A 993 -49.09 35.06 -5.34
C ASN A 993 -48.67 36.53 -5.20
N GLU A 994 -47.55 36.83 -4.55
CA GLU A 994 -47.04 38.21 -4.40
C GLU A 994 -46.61 38.81 -5.74
N ALA A 995 -45.91 38.04 -6.59
CA ALA A 995 -45.54 38.48 -7.93
C ALA A 995 -46.76 38.69 -8.85
N LEU A 996 -47.73 37.77 -8.84
CA LEU A 996 -48.98 37.93 -9.59
C LEU A 996 -49.80 39.12 -9.09
N ASN A 997 -49.94 39.29 -7.77
CA ASN A 997 -50.68 40.41 -7.20
C ASN A 997 -50.00 41.76 -7.49
N GLN A 998 -48.66 41.80 -7.58
CA GLN A 998 -47.96 42.99 -8.06
C GLN A 998 -48.22 43.24 -9.55
N LEU A 999 -48.15 42.22 -10.41
CA LEU A 999 -48.50 42.35 -11.84
C LEU A 999 -49.94 42.83 -12.04
N TYR A 1000 -50.92 42.32 -11.27
CA TYR A 1000 -52.30 42.78 -11.38
C TYR A 1000 -52.51 44.23 -10.90
N ILE A 1001 -51.64 44.76 -10.03
CA ILE A 1001 -51.63 46.19 -9.67
C ILE A 1001 -51.04 47.02 -10.83
N GLU A 1002 -49.97 46.55 -11.45
CA GLU A 1002 -49.31 47.21 -12.59
C GLU A 1002 -50.16 47.16 -13.88
N ASP A 1003 -50.90 46.07 -14.10
CA ASP A 1003 -51.86 45.87 -15.21
C ASP A 1003 -53.23 46.54 -14.94
N GLU A 1004 -53.44 47.15 -13.77
CA GLU A 1004 -54.71 47.71 -13.26
C GLU A 1004 -55.91 46.72 -13.19
N ASP A 1005 -55.67 45.40 -13.21
CA ASP A 1005 -56.70 44.36 -13.19
C ASP A 1005 -57.23 44.04 -11.77
N TYR A 1006 -58.18 44.86 -11.31
CA TYR A 1006 -58.86 44.68 -10.03
C TYR A 1006 -59.74 43.41 -9.96
N GLU A 1007 -60.20 42.86 -11.09
CA GLU A 1007 -61.04 41.65 -11.09
C GLU A 1007 -60.23 40.37 -10.91
N ALA A 1008 -59.09 40.26 -11.61
CA ALA A 1008 -58.14 39.17 -11.42
C ALA A 1008 -57.46 39.27 -10.05
N LEU A 1009 -57.07 40.47 -9.58
CA LEU A 1009 -56.52 40.64 -8.24
C LEU A 1009 -57.52 40.16 -7.17
N ARG A 1010 -58.80 40.49 -7.30
CA ARG A 1010 -59.81 40.06 -6.34
C ARG A 1010 -60.00 38.55 -6.33
N LYS A 1011 -60.14 37.91 -7.49
CA LYS A 1011 -60.22 36.44 -7.59
C LYS A 1011 -58.96 35.77 -7.03
N SER A 1012 -57.79 36.31 -7.34
CA SER A 1012 -56.50 35.88 -6.80
C SER A 1012 -56.48 35.88 -5.27
N ILE A 1013 -56.99 36.95 -4.64
CA ILE A 1013 -57.08 37.08 -3.17
C ILE A 1013 -58.13 36.14 -2.56
N ASP A 1014 -59.30 36.00 -3.21
CA ASP A 1014 -60.42 35.19 -2.72
C ASP A 1014 -60.09 33.67 -2.80
N ASP A 1015 -59.42 33.23 -3.87
CA ASP A 1015 -59.05 31.83 -4.10
C ASP A 1015 -57.71 31.43 -3.42
N TYR A 1016 -56.74 32.36 -3.33
CA TYR A 1016 -55.35 32.06 -2.90
C TYR A 1016 -54.86 32.98 -1.78
N ASN A 1017 -55.06 32.55 -0.53
CA ASN A 1017 -54.81 33.34 0.68
C ASN A 1017 -53.36 33.41 1.17
N ASN A 1018 -52.41 32.68 0.57
CA ASN A 1018 -51.02 32.64 1.05
C ASN A 1018 -50.20 33.78 0.41
N PHE A 1019 -50.24 34.98 1.00
CA PHE A 1019 -49.40 36.14 0.63
C PHE A 1019 -49.36 37.17 1.79
N ASN A 1020 -48.49 38.18 1.68
CA ASN A 1020 -48.40 39.23 2.70
C ASN A 1020 -49.57 40.24 2.60
N MET A 1021 -50.70 39.89 3.22
CA MET A 1021 -51.91 40.71 3.29
C MET A 1021 -51.67 42.14 3.81
N ILE A 1022 -50.74 42.33 4.75
CA ILE A 1022 -50.49 43.65 5.36
C ILE A 1022 -49.74 44.55 4.38
N ALA A 1023 -48.69 44.05 3.74
CA ALA A 1023 -47.91 44.83 2.77
C ALA A 1023 -48.73 45.14 1.50
N LEU A 1024 -49.54 44.18 1.04
CA LEU A 1024 -50.45 44.39 -0.09
C LEU A 1024 -51.48 45.49 0.22
N ALA A 1025 -52.15 45.41 1.38
CA ALA A 1025 -53.12 46.42 1.79
C ALA A 1025 -52.47 47.81 1.96
N GLN A 1026 -51.26 47.91 2.53
CA GLN A 1026 -50.55 49.20 2.63
C GLN A 1026 -50.26 49.84 1.27
N LYS A 1027 -49.85 49.06 0.25
CA LYS A 1027 -49.66 49.56 -1.12
C LYS A 1027 -50.99 50.03 -1.74
N LEU A 1028 -52.02 49.19 -1.62
CA LEU A 1028 -53.35 49.44 -2.19
C LEU A 1028 -54.07 50.64 -1.53
N ALA A 1029 -53.85 50.89 -0.24
CA ALA A 1029 -54.46 52.01 0.51
C ALA A 1029 -54.07 53.39 -0.05
N THR A 1030 -52.88 53.51 -0.68
CA THR A 1030 -52.40 54.75 -1.30
C THR A 1030 -52.75 54.89 -2.79
N HIS A 1031 -53.44 53.91 -3.38
CA HIS A 1031 -53.66 53.87 -4.82
C HIS A 1031 -54.71 54.88 -5.30
N GLU A 1032 -54.55 55.43 -6.50
CA GLU A 1032 -55.46 56.46 -7.03
C GLU A 1032 -56.88 55.93 -7.25
N LEU A 1033 -57.01 54.74 -7.86
CA LEU A 1033 -58.30 54.06 -8.09
C LEU A 1033 -58.99 53.61 -6.80
N LEU A 1034 -60.28 53.93 -6.68
CA LEU A 1034 -61.13 53.59 -5.53
C LEU A 1034 -61.33 52.08 -5.34
N GLU A 1035 -61.41 51.28 -6.42
CA GLU A 1035 -61.61 49.82 -6.29
C GLU A 1035 -60.38 49.13 -5.68
N PHE A 1036 -59.16 49.62 -5.95
CA PHE A 1036 -57.96 49.10 -5.28
C PHE A 1036 -57.92 49.48 -3.79
N ARG A 1037 -58.33 50.71 -3.42
CA ARG A 1037 -58.53 51.09 -2.00
C ARG A 1037 -59.62 50.26 -1.33
N ARG A 1038 -60.68 49.89 -2.06
CA ARG A 1038 -61.72 48.99 -1.57
C ARG A 1038 -61.21 47.57 -1.35
N ILE A 1039 -60.37 47.05 -2.25
CA ILE A 1039 -59.66 45.78 -2.05
C ILE A 1039 -58.73 45.89 -0.83
N SER A 1040 -58.05 47.02 -0.59
CA SER A 1040 -57.29 47.25 0.65
C SER A 1040 -58.16 47.15 1.91
N ALA A 1041 -59.31 47.82 1.94
CA ALA A 1041 -60.24 47.76 3.07
C ALA A 1041 -60.73 46.32 3.32
N TYR A 1042 -61.02 45.58 2.25
CA TYR A 1042 -61.40 44.16 2.26
C TYR A 1042 -60.28 43.24 2.77
N VAL A 1043 -59.02 43.46 2.36
CA VAL A 1043 -57.86 42.69 2.85
C VAL A 1043 -57.58 42.97 4.33
N TYR A 1044 -57.70 44.23 4.79
CA TYR A 1044 -57.63 44.54 6.23
C TYR A 1044 -58.76 43.88 7.03
N ARG A 1045 -59.95 43.77 6.45
CA ARG A 1045 -61.12 43.10 7.05
C ARG A 1045 -60.89 41.59 7.20
N ILE A 1046 -60.41 40.91 6.15
CA ILE A 1046 -60.00 39.49 6.21
C ILE A 1046 -58.94 39.25 7.30
N ASN A 1047 -57.97 40.16 7.40
CA ASN A 1047 -56.90 40.09 8.39
C ASN A 1047 -57.30 40.60 9.80
N LYS A 1048 -58.62 40.76 10.06
CA LYS A 1048 -59.20 41.17 11.35
C LYS A 1048 -58.66 42.50 11.92
N LYS A 1049 -58.14 43.38 11.06
CA LYS A 1049 -57.66 44.72 11.45
C LYS A 1049 -58.80 45.74 11.31
N TRP A 1050 -59.81 45.57 12.16
CA TRP A 1050 -61.08 46.30 12.10
C TRP A 1050 -60.90 47.83 12.12
N SER A 1051 -60.06 48.36 13.01
CA SER A 1051 -59.80 49.80 13.12
C SER A 1051 -59.23 50.40 11.83
N GLN A 1052 -58.19 49.80 11.26
CA GLN A 1052 -57.54 50.27 10.04
C GLN A 1052 -58.46 50.17 8.80
N SER A 1053 -59.26 49.10 8.72
CA SER A 1053 -60.28 48.95 7.66
C SER A 1053 -61.39 50.01 7.77
N ILE A 1054 -61.85 50.29 9.00
CA ILE A 1054 -62.88 51.30 9.27
C ILE A 1054 -62.34 52.72 9.03
N GLU A 1055 -61.10 53.03 9.41
CA GLU A 1055 -60.46 54.34 9.15
C GLU A 1055 -60.30 54.62 7.65
N LEU A 1056 -59.82 53.64 6.88
CA LEU A 1056 -59.73 53.75 5.41
C LEU A 1056 -61.12 53.97 4.79
N SER A 1057 -62.10 53.16 5.20
CA SER A 1057 -63.48 53.25 4.70
C SER A 1057 -64.18 54.56 5.11
N LYS A 1058 -63.84 55.14 6.28
CA LYS A 1058 -64.30 56.47 6.71
C LYS A 1058 -63.72 57.58 5.82
N ASN A 1059 -62.43 57.49 5.48
CA ASN A 1059 -61.78 58.46 4.59
C ASN A 1059 -62.38 58.43 3.18
N ASP A 1060 -62.66 57.24 2.65
CA ASP A 1060 -63.32 57.05 1.35
C ASP A 1060 -64.86 57.25 1.39
N ARG A 1061 -65.44 57.57 2.56
CA ARG A 1061 -66.90 57.77 2.81
C ARG A 1061 -67.79 56.55 2.46
N MET A 1062 -67.23 55.35 2.55
CA MET A 1062 -67.90 54.10 2.19
C MET A 1062 -68.67 53.50 3.38
N TRP A 1063 -69.80 54.13 3.71
CA TRP A 1063 -70.56 53.82 4.94
C TRP A 1063 -71.08 52.39 5.04
N LYS A 1064 -71.41 51.74 3.91
CA LYS A 1064 -71.85 50.34 3.93
C LYS A 1064 -70.72 49.40 4.37
N ASP A 1065 -69.56 49.51 3.72
CA ASP A 1065 -68.41 48.66 4.00
C ASP A 1065 -67.87 48.93 5.44
N CYS A 1066 -67.98 50.17 5.95
CA CYS A 1066 -67.78 50.47 7.39
C CYS A 1066 -68.73 49.69 8.33
N ILE A 1067 -70.04 49.70 8.04
CA ILE A 1067 -71.07 49.11 8.90
C ILE A 1067 -70.96 47.57 8.90
N ASP A 1068 -70.74 46.96 7.73
CA ASP A 1068 -70.54 45.52 7.61
C ASP A 1068 -69.27 45.08 8.37
N THR A 1069 -68.18 45.84 8.25
CA THR A 1069 -66.90 45.61 8.98
C THR A 1069 -67.05 45.76 10.50
N ALA A 1070 -67.84 46.72 10.98
CA ALA A 1070 -68.12 46.90 12.41
C ALA A 1070 -69.06 45.82 12.96
N ASN A 1071 -69.97 45.29 12.15
CA ASN A 1071 -70.80 44.16 12.54
C ASN A 1071 -69.98 42.86 12.65
N GLU A 1072 -69.06 42.62 11.71
CA GLU A 1072 -68.14 41.48 11.73
C GLU A 1072 -67.14 41.53 12.91
N SER A 1073 -66.80 42.73 13.43
CA SER A 1073 -65.87 42.84 14.57
C SER A 1073 -66.45 42.35 15.90
N THR A 1074 -67.77 42.38 16.07
CA THR A 1074 -68.53 42.04 17.29
C THR A 1074 -68.18 42.84 18.56
N ASP A 1075 -67.29 43.83 18.46
CA ASP A 1075 -66.74 44.59 19.57
C ASP A 1075 -67.56 45.87 19.83
N GLY A 1076 -68.07 45.99 21.06
CA GLY A 1076 -68.89 47.11 21.50
C GLY A 1076 -68.17 48.45 21.37
N GLU A 1077 -66.89 48.54 21.75
CA GLU A 1077 -66.17 49.83 21.76
C GLU A 1077 -65.97 50.38 20.34
N ILE A 1078 -65.69 49.51 19.37
CA ILE A 1078 -65.52 49.88 17.96
C ILE A 1078 -66.86 50.31 17.35
N ILE A 1079 -67.94 49.59 17.67
CA ILE A 1079 -69.30 49.91 17.20
C ILE A 1079 -69.77 51.24 17.82
N GLU A 1080 -69.54 51.47 19.10
CA GLU A 1080 -69.83 52.74 19.76
C GLU A 1080 -69.02 53.90 19.19
N GLY A 1081 -67.72 53.70 18.92
CA GLY A 1081 -66.87 54.69 18.25
C GLY A 1081 -67.35 55.03 16.83
N LEU A 1082 -67.93 54.06 16.11
CA LEU A 1082 -68.58 54.29 14.81
C LEU A 1082 -69.92 55.04 14.96
N LEU A 1083 -70.74 54.69 15.95
CA LEU A 1083 -72.01 55.37 16.23
C LEU A 1083 -71.81 56.82 16.67
N ARG A 1084 -70.81 57.11 17.52
CA ARG A 1084 -70.41 58.47 17.91
C ARG A 1084 -69.95 59.28 16.68
N PHE A 1085 -69.13 58.69 15.82
CA PHE A 1085 -68.68 59.32 14.57
C PHE A 1085 -69.84 59.64 13.60
N PHE A 1086 -70.83 58.75 13.44
CA PHE A 1086 -72.02 59.04 12.63
C PHE A 1086 -72.88 60.16 13.22
N CYS A 1087 -72.96 60.26 14.55
CA CYS A 1087 -73.62 61.38 15.23
C CYS A 1087 -72.91 62.72 14.97
N GLU A 1088 -71.59 62.77 15.13
CA GLU A 1088 -70.76 63.96 14.86
C GLU A 1088 -70.85 64.41 13.39
N THR A 1089 -70.85 63.45 12.46
CA THR A 1089 -70.98 63.70 11.01
C THR A 1089 -72.42 64.06 10.59
N SER A 1090 -73.40 63.94 11.50
CA SER A 1090 -74.84 64.18 11.28
C SER A 1090 -75.53 63.25 10.26
N GLU A 1091 -74.97 62.07 10.00
CA GLU A 1091 -75.48 61.08 9.03
C GLU A 1091 -76.55 60.18 9.65
N LYS A 1092 -77.78 60.68 9.71
CA LYS A 1092 -78.92 60.08 10.45
C LYS A 1092 -79.35 58.71 9.91
N GLU A 1093 -79.27 58.51 8.59
CA GLU A 1093 -79.65 57.26 7.94
C GLU A 1093 -78.62 56.15 8.22
N CYS A 1094 -77.32 56.47 8.16
CA CYS A 1094 -76.24 55.54 8.49
C CYS A 1094 -76.22 55.18 9.98
N PHE A 1095 -76.49 56.14 10.87
CA PHE A 1095 -76.67 55.88 12.31
C PHE A 1095 -77.82 54.88 12.57
N CYS A 1096 -78.96 55.07 11.91
CA CYS A 1096 -80.09 54.15 12.01
C CYS A 1096 -79.75 52.76 11.46
N ALA A 1097 -79.10 52.69 10.29
CA ALA A 1097 -78.65 51.44 9.67
C ALA A 1097 -77.67 50.67 10.59
N ALA A 1098 -76.68 51.35 11.17
CA ALA A 1098 -75.70 50.77 12.08
C ALA A 1098 -76.37 50.19 13.35
N LEU A 1099 -77.34 50.89 13.94
CA LEU A 1099 -78.12 50.38 15.08
C LEU A 1099 -78.95 49.13 14.72
N TYR A 1100 -79.41 49.01 13.48
CA TYR A 1100 -80.15 47.85 13.00
C TYR A 1100 -79.27 46.64 12.66
N THR A 1101 -78.11 46.85 12.01
CA THR A 1101 -77.19 45.77 11.64
C THR A 1101 -76.46 45.22 12.86
N CYS A 1102 -75.93 46.10 13.71
CA CYS A 1102 -75.19 45.75 14.93
C CYS A 1102 -76.11 45.51 16.14
N TYR A 1103 -77.41 45.25 15.91
CA TYR A 1103 -78.47 45.16 16.93
C TYR A 1103 -78.14 44.21 18.09
N THR A 1104 -77.36 43.15 17.85
CA THR A 1104 -76.97 42.14 18.86
C THR A 1104 -75.87 42.60 19.81
N HIS A 1105 -75.09 43.63 19.45
CA HIS A 1105 -73.87 44.05 20.17
C HIS A 1105 -73.98 45.44 20.81
N VAL A 1106 -74.93 46.28 20.37
CA VAL A 1106 -75.16 47.62 20.93
C VAL A 1106 -75.93 47.56 22.24
N SER A 1107 -75.41 48.18 23.29
CA SER A 1107 -76.11 48.29 24.58
C SER A 1107 -77.24 49.34 24.53
N PRO A 1108 -78.38 49.10 25.22
CA PRO A 1108 -79.58 49.94 25.00
C PRO A 1108 -79.47 51.32 25.68
N ASP A 1109 -78.63 51.43 26.70
CA ASP A 1109 -78.27 52.67 27.39
C ASP A 1109 -77.47 53.61 26.49
N VAL A 1110 -76.44 53.13 25.79
CA VAL A 1110 -75.64 53.95 24.88
C VAL A 1110 -76.45 54.41 23.66
N ALA A 1111 -77.31 53.54 23.12
CA ALA A 1111 -78.27 53.94 22.08
C ALA A 1111 -79.23 55.04 22.57
N LEU A 1112 -79.64 55.00 23.85
CA LEU A 1112 -80.50 56.03 24.45
C LEU A 1112 -79.75 57.34 24.68
N GLU A 1113 -78.53 57.28 25.20
CA GLU A 1113 -77.66 58.43 25.44
C GLU A 1113 -77.40 59.19 24.14
N LEU A 1114 -76.87 58.51 23.12
CA LEU A 1114 -76.55 59.11 21.82
C LEU A 1114 -77.81 59.60 21.09
N GLY A 1115 -78.93 58.88 21.20
CA GLY A 1115 -80.22 59.27 20.65
C GLY A 1115 -80.85 60.48 21.35
N TRP A 1116 -80.63 60.64 22.66
CA TRP A 1116 -81.13 61.77 23.45
C TRP A 1116 -80.30 63.03 23.22
N ILE A 1117 -78.97 62.94 23.36
CA ILE A 1117 -78.05 64.09 23.24
C ILE A 1117 -78.16 64.75 21.85
N ASN A 1118 -78.27 63.95 20.79
CA ASN A 1118 -78.29 64.44 19.40
C ASN A 1118 -79.71 64.64 18.83
N GLY A 1119 -80.76 64.39 19.62
CA GLY A 1119 -82.16 64.57 19.18
C GLY A 1119 -82.68 63.54 18.16
N TYR A 1120 -82.08 62.34 18.10
CA TYR A 1120 -82.41 61.28 17.12
C TYR A 1120 -83.50 60.31 17.60
N HIS A 1121 -84.38 60.73 18.51
CA HIS A 1121 -85.43 59.88 19.11
C HIS A 1121 -86.21 59.02 18.10
N ASN A 1122 -86.65 59.60 16.99
CA ASN A 1122 -87.44 58.88 15.97
C ASN A 1122 -86.66 57.75 15.28
N PHE A 1123 -85.33 57.83 15.21
CA PHE A 1123 -84.47 56.84 14.55
C PHE A 1123 -84.05 55.70 15.49
N VAL A 1124 -83.97 55.94 16.80
CA VAL A 1124 -83.64 54.90 17.80
C VAL A 1124 -84.89 54.17 18.30
N MET A 1125 -86.08 54.78 18.22
CA MET A 1125 -87.31 54.17 18.73
C MET A 1125 -87.61 52.75 18.17
N PRO A 1126 -87.38 52.44 16.88
CA PRO A 1126 -87.57 51.08 16.36
C PRO A 1126 -86.64 50.02 16.99
N PHE A 1127 -85.38 50.39 17.30
CA PHE A 1127 -84.42 49.54 18.01
C PHE A 1127 -84.96 49.18 19.41
N PHE A 1128 -85.45 50.19 20.16
CA PHE A 1128 -86.05 49.97 21.47
C PHE A 1128 -87.32 49.12 21.42
N ILE A 1129 -88.19 49.29 20.43
CA ILE A 1129 -89.41 48.48 20.28
C ILE A 1129 -89.05 46.99 20.12
N GLN A 1130 -88.04 46.68 19.29
CA GLN A 1130 -87.60 45.30 19.08
C GLN A 1130 -86.93 44.71 20.33
N ASN A 1131 -86.16 45.51 21.07
CA ASN A 1131 -85.52 45.09 22.31
C ASN A 1131 -86.54 44.84 23.44
N LEU A 1132 -87.52 45.73 23.61
CA LEU A 1132 -88.66 45.53 24.51
C LEU A 1132 -89.48 44.28 24.15
N ARG A 1133 -89.65 43.98 22.85
CA ARG A 1133 -90.31 42.75 22.39
C ARG A 1133 -89.49 41.49 22.73
N GLN A 1134 -88.17 41.51 22.52
CA GLN A 1134 -87.30 40.37 22.85
C GLN A 1134 -87.19 40.14 24.36
N THR A 1135 -87.00 41.20 25.15
CA THR A 1135 -86.98 41.11 26.62
C THR A 1135 -88.31 40.58 27.15
N HIS A 1136 -89.46 41.11 26.70
CA HIS A 1136 -90.78 40.57 27.06
C HIS A 1136 -90.96 39.10 26.65
N SER A 1137 -90.46 38.69 25.48
CA SER A 1137 -90.54 37.30 25.01
C SER A 1137 -89.69 36.35 25.87
N ARG A 1138 -88.46 36.76 26.23
CA ARG A 1138 -87.60 36.02 27.16
C ARG A 1138 -88.19 35.97 28.58
N LEU A 1139 -88.76 37.06 29.08
CA LEU A 1139 -89.45 37.11 30.37
C LEU A 1139 -90.61 36.11 30.41
N LYS A 1140 -91.44 36.08 29.35
CA LYS A 1140 -92.57 35.15 29.23
C LYS A 1140 -92.15 33.68 29.13
N GLU A 1141 -90.98 33.40 28.56
CA GLU A 1141 -90.40 32.05 28.51
C GLU A 1141 -89.79 31.64 29.87
N LEU A 1142 -89.18 32.59 30.59
CA LEU A 1142 -88.72 32.40 31.97
C LEU A 1142 -89.90 32.18 32.93
N GLU A 1143 -90.97 32.98 32.85
CA GLU A 1143 -92.22 32.81 33.62
C GLU A 1143 -92.85 31.43 33.39
N LYS A 1144 -92.83 30.92 32.14
CA LYS A 1144 -93.26 29.55 31.85
C LYS A 1144 -92.37 28.49 32.50
N ARG A 1145 -91.06 28.75 32.63
CA ARG A 1145 -90.09 27.84 33.26
C ARG A 1145 -90.09 27.90 34.80
N THR A 1146 -90.53 28.99 35.40
CA THR A 1146 -90.60 29.16 36.87
C THR A 1146 -92.01 29.00 37.46
N ALA A 1147 -93.03 28.76 36.63
CA ALA A 1147 -94.35 28.35 37.12
C ALA A 1147 -94.27 26.97 37.82
N PRO A 1148 -94.81 26.81 39.04
CA PRO A 1148 -94.83 25.52 39.73
C PRO A 1148 -95.74 24.52 38.99
N PRO A 1149 -95.38 23.23 38.94
CA PRO A 1149 -96.17 22.21 38.26
C PRO A 1149 -97.54 22.06 38.95
N LYS A 1150 -98.61 22.07 38.17
CA LYS A 1150 -99.94 21.65 38.63
C LYS A 1150 -100.03 20.14 38.57
N GLU A 1151 -100.45 19.52 39.67
CA GLU A 1151 -100.76 18.11 39.75
C GLU A 1151 -101.99 17.79 38.90
N GLU A 1152 -101.95 16.72 38.09
CA GLU A 1152 -103.13 16.13 37.46
C GLU A 1152 -103.60 14.93 38.29
N GLU A 1153 -104.80 15.05 38.88
CA GLU A 1153 -105.47 13.96 39.58
C GLU A 1153 -106.11 12.97 38.59
N THR A 1154 -105.60 11.73 38.53
CA THR A 1154 -106.30 10.43 38.31
C THR A 1154 -105.32 9.39 37.74
N ALA A 1155 -105.04 8.25 38.36
CA ALA A 1155 -105.26 7.78 39.73
C ALA A 1155 -104.03 6.90 40.09
N GLN A 1156 -103.33 7.14 41.19
CA GLN A 1156 -103.55 6.45 42.48
C GLN A 1156 -103.87 4.96 42.30
N ASP A 1157 -102.86 4.10 42.49
CA ASP A 1157 -102.60 3.37 43.76
C ASP A 1157 -103.46 2.08 43.85
N SER A 1158 -103.00 0.95 44.40
CA SER A 1158 -101.96 0.72 45.41
C SER A 1158 -101.19 -0.58 45.11
N THR A 1159 -99.86 -0.66 45.20
CA THR A 1159 -99.02 -0.69 46.42
C THR A 1159 -99.46 -1.71 47.48
N ALA A 1160 -98.92 -2.94 47.42
CA ALA A 1160 -99.03 -3.93 48.52
C ALA A 1160 -97.95 -5.05 48.48
N ALA A 1161 -96.66 -4.71 48.60
CA ALA A 1161 -95.62 -5.62 49.12
C ALA A 1161 -94.37 -4.79 49.55
N THR A 1162 -94.26 -4.20 50.75
CA THR A 1162 -94.16 -4.82 52.09
C THR A 1162 -92.77 -5.44 52.33
N TYR A 1163 -91.99 -5.09 53.36
CA TYR A 1163 -92.07 -4.06 54.44
C TYR A 1163 -90.68 -4.00 55.15
N GLY A 1164 -90.45 -3.06 56.09
CA GLY A 1164 -89.28 -3.09 57.01
C GLY A 1164 -88.38 -1.84 56.96
N GLN A 1165 -88.79 -0.65 57.43
CA GLN A 1165 -89.13 -0.32 58.84
C GLN A 1165 -87.88 -0.54 59.74
N LEU A 1166 -87.27 0.46 60.38
CA LEU A 1166 -87.86 1.48 61.26
C LEU A 1166 -86.90 2.68 61.50
N GLY A 1167 -87.44 3.80 62.03
CA GLY A 1167 -86.71 4.67 62.96
C GLY A 1167 -86.32 6.07 62.43
N GLY A 1168 -87.09 7.09 62.80
CA GLY A 1168 -86.76 8.50 62.57
C GLY A 1168 -86.49 9.28 63.86
N PHE A 1169 -86.68 10.61 63.78
CA PHE A 1169 -86.62 11.65 64.83
C PHE A 1169 -85.28 12.36 65.14
N SER A 1170 -85.20 13.59 64.63
CA SER A 1170 -84.88 14.84 65.36
C SER A 1170 -84.06 14.77 66.66
N SER A 1171 -82.77 15.10 66.51
CA SER A 1171 -82.05 16.11 67.29
C SER A 1171 -81.10 16.79 66.27
N GLY A 1172 -80.76 18.08 66.29
CA GLY A 1172 -80.43 18.91 67.44
C GLY A 1172 -78.95 18.71 67.79
N MET A 1173 -78.14 19.72 67.43
CA MET A 1173 -76.85 20.06 68.08
C MET A 1173 -75.62 19.17 67.77
N LEU A 1174 -74.44 19.81 67.73
CA LEU A 1174 -73.06 19.24 67.77
C LEU A 1174 -72.59 18.47 66.51
N MET A 1175 -71.57 18.89 65.75
CA MET A 1175 -70.15 19.24 66.05
C MET A 1175 -69.18 18.07 65.85
N ILE A 1176 -68.13 18.32 65.04
CA ILE A 1176 -66.80 17.64 65.01
C ILE A 1176 -66.83 16.18 64.51
N GLY A 1177 -65.94 15.73 63.63
CA GLY A 1177 -64.83 16.37 62.90
C GLY A 1177 -64.40 15.45 61.73
N ASN A 1178 -63.32 15.71 60.99
CA ASN A 1178 -62.23 16.66 61.19
C ASN A 1178 -61.55 16.97 59.83
N GLY A 1179 -60.95 18.15 59.68
CA GLY A 1179 -59.98 18.42 58.60
C GLY A 1179 -60.56 18.78 57.23
N GLY A 1180 -61.11 19.99 57.10
CA GLY A 1180 -60.90 20.77 55.88
C GLY A 1180 -59.60 21.58 55.98
N PRO A 1181 -59.45 22.69 55.22
CA PRO A 1181 -60.01 22.91 53.89
C PRO A 1181 -59.07 23.71 52.94
N ASP A 1182 -59.59 23.94 51.74
CA ASP A 1182 -59.56 25.23 51.02
C ASP A 1182 -58.37 25.66 50.14
N MET A 1183 -58.75 26.43 49.10
CA MET A 1183 -58.02 27.43 48.29
C MET A 1183 -56.59 27.11 47.80
N GLY A 1184 -56.22 27.36 46.53
CA GLY A 1184 -56.89 28.10 45.46
C GLY A 1184 -55.97 29.18 44.88
N GLY A 1185 -56.06 29.41 43.57
CA GLY A 1185 -55.56 30.63 42.93
C GLY A 1185 -54.15 30.61 42.33
N MET A 1186 -54.09 31.07 41.07
CA MET A 1186 -53.11 32.01 40.49
C MET A 1186 -51.59 31.70 40.52
N ASP A 1187 -51.08 31.44 39.31
CA ASP A 1187 -50.29 32.38 38.49
C ASP A 1187 -48.88 32.87 38.90
N MET A 1188 -48.03 32.97 37.86
CA MET A 1188 -46.81 33.79 37.69
C MET A 1188 -45.63 33.74 38.70
N GLY A 1189 -44.53 33.15 38.20
CA GLY A 1189 -43.27 33.89 37.97
C GLY A 1189 -42.20 33.92 39.08
N GLY A 1190 -40.94 33.62 38.71
CA GLY A 1190 -39.77 33.92 39.57
C GLY A 1190 -38.53 33.04 39.33
N VAL A 1191 -37.55 33.56 38.59
CA VAL A 1191 -36.16 33.05 38.50
C VAL A 1191 -35.34 33.85 39.53
N PRO A 1192 -34.45 33.26 40.40
CA PRO A 1192 -33.03 33.14 40.03
C PRO A 1192 -32.15 32.05 40.72
N GLN A 1193 -31.27 31.45 39.91
CA GLN A 1193 -29.79 31.41 40.03
C GLN A 1193 -29.09 31.29 41.42
N GLY A 1194 -28.15 30.32 41.56
CA GLY A 1194 -26.90 30.59 42.31
C GLY A 1194 -26.19 29.46 43.11
N ASN A 1195 -24.96 29.14 42.67
CA ASN A 1195 -23.77 28.71 43.44
C ASN A 1195 -23.51 27.28 43.96
N ILE A 1196 -22.20 26.98 43.97
CA ILE A 1196 -21.44 25.73 44.25
C ILE A 1196 -20.71 25.89 45.61
N PRO A 1197 -20.59 24.85 46.46
CA PRO A 1197 -19.33 24.07 46.65
C PRO A 1197 -19.60 22.55 46.86
N GLY A 1198 -18.68 21.58 46.76
CA GLY A 1198 -17.22 21.58 46.82
C GLY A 1198 -16.72 20.86 48.09
N GLY A 1199 -16.20 19.62 48.00
CA GLY A 1199 -15.53 18.92 49.12
C GLY A 1199 -15.63 17.38 49.15
N ILE A 1200 -14.50 16.69 49.37
CA ILE A 1200 -14.33 15.22 49.51
C ILE A 1200 -14.36 14.83 51.02
N PRO A 1201 -14.67 13.58 51.43
CA PRO A 1201 -13.57 12.61 51.73
C PRO A 1201 -13.90 11.09 51.61
N MET A 1202 -12.87 10.25 51.51
CA MET A 1202 -12.88 8.81 51.90
C MET A 1202 -12.44 8.65 53.38
N PRO A 1203 -12.66 7.47 54.02
CA PRO A 1203 -11.52 6.66 54.51
C PRO A 1203 -11.71 5.12 54.47
N ASN A 1204 -10.82 4.37 55.16
CA ASN A 1204 -10.33 3.02 54.81
C ASN A 1204 -10.36 1.98 55.98
N ALA A 1205 -10.30 0.67 55.65
CA ALA A 1205 -9.77 -0.51 56.40
C ALA A 1205 -10.41 -1.09 57.70
N GLY A 1206 -10.43 -2.44 57.83
CA GLY A 1206 -10.54 -3.18 59.13
C GLY A 1206 -11.07 -4.66 59.11
N PRO A 1207 -10.28 -5.73 59.44
CA PRO A 1207 -10.66 -7.17 59.56
C PRO A 1207 -10.58 -7.71 61.04
N PRO A 1208 -10.37 -9.01 61.44
CA PRO A 1208 -10.37 -10.37 60.81
C PRO A 1208 -11.04 -11.55 61.63
N ALA A 1209 -11.17 -12.79 61.07
CA ALA A 1209 -11.17 -14.16 61.72
C ALA A 1209 -11.75 -15.29 60.79
N GLY A 1210 -11.46 -16.61 60.85
CA GLY A 1210 -10.42 -17.43 61.51
C GLY A 1210 -10.73 -18.97 61.58
N GLY A 1211 -9.80 -19.86 61.16
CA GLY A 1211 -9.79 -21.36 61.36
C GLY A 1211 -10.65 -22.22 60.39
N GLY A 1212 -10.37 -23.50 60.06
CA GLY A 1212 -9.30 -24.47 60.39
C GLY A 1212 -9.45 -25.82 59.61
N VAL A 1213 -8.47 -26.74 59.69
CA VAL A 1213 -8.30 -28.01 58.88
C VAL A 1213 -8.34 -29.30 59.78
N PRO A 1214 -8.28 -30.61 59.34
CA PRO A 1214 -7.61 -31.18 58.13
C PRO A 1214 -8.13 -32.51 57.45
N ASP A 1215 -7.45 -32.90 56.35
CA ASP A 1215 -6.94 -34.24 55.93
C ASP A 1215 -7.67 -35.40 55.16
N MET A 1216 -6.84 -36.10 54.35
CA MET A 1216 -6.78 -37.54 53.95
C MET A 1216 -7.65 -38.22 52.85
N SER A 1217 -6.94 -38.78 51.83
CA SER A 1217 -7.17 -40.06 51.09
C SER A 1217 -8.35 -40.19 50.08
N SER A 1218 -8.34 -41.02 49.00
CA SER A 1218 -7.28 -41.75 48.26
C SER A 1218 -7.78 -42.44 46.94
N PHE A 1219 -6.82 -42.89 46.10
CA PHE A 1219 -6.82 -44.10 45.22
C PHE A 1219 -7.38 -44.18 43.77
N THR A 1220 -6.55 -44.85 42.94
CA THR A 1220 -6.82 -45.65 41.69
C THR A 1220 -7.31 -44.96 40.39
N GLN A 1221 -7.03 -45.47 39.18
CA GLN A 1221 -5.86 -46.15 38.56
C GLN A 1221 -6.18 -46.42 37.07
N GLN A 1222 -5.25 -46.19 36.13
CA GLN A 1222 -4.80 -47.16 35.09
C GLN A 1222 -3.99 -46.50 33.94
N ALA A 1223 -2.86 -47.14 33.63
CA ALA A 1223 -2.13 -47.09 32.36
C ALA A 1223 -1.96 -48.57 31.89
N PRO A 1224 -1.39 -48.90 30.71
CA PRO A 1224 0.05 -48.70 30.39
C PRO A 1224 0.23 -48.14 28.95
N ALA A 1225 1.38 -48.11 28.26
CA ALA A 1225 2.72 -48.68 28.49
C ALA A 1225 3.84 -47.85 27.81
N MET A 1226 5.09 -48.30 27.95
CA MET A 1226 6.19 -48.09 26.99
C MET A 1226 6.71 -49.47 26.52
N PRO A 1227 7.61 -49.53 25.51
CA PRO A 1227 9.01 -49.75 25.88
C PRO A 1227 10.07 -49.00 25.02
N ASN A 1228 11.19 -48.66 25.66
CA ASN A 1228 12.53 -48.49 25.06
C ASN A 1228 13.28 -49.86 25.21
N PRO A 1229 14.51 -50.16 24.71
CA PRO A 1229 15.61 -49.25 24.32
C PRO A 1229 16.53 -49.67 23.13
N GLY A 1230 17.50 -48.80 22.74
CA GLY A 1230 18.90 -49.26 22.57
C GLY A 1230 19.69 -48.98 21.27
N MET A 1231 20.88 -48.38 21.47
CA MET A 1231 22.16 -48.55 20.74
C MET A 1231 22.51 -47.83 19.41
N GLN A 1232 23.72 -47.23 19.47
CA GLN A 1232 24.77 -47.04 18.45
C GLN A 1232 24.68 -45.90 17.40
N ALA A 1233 25.64 -44.96 17.54
CA ALA A 1233 26.24 -44.15 16.46
C ALA A 1233 27.50 -44.87 15.91
N PRO A 1234 28.04 -44.52 14.73
CA PRO A 1234 28.80 -43.28 14.47
C PRO A 1234 28.31 -42.55 13.20
N GLY A 1235 28.70 -41.33 12.80
CA GLY A 1235 29.82 -40.45 13.16
C GLY A 1235 30.43 -39.85 11.88
N MET A 1236 30.82 -38.57 11.95
CA MET A 1236 31.49 -37.70 10.94
C MET A 1236 30.57 -36.92 9.97
N GLN A 1237 30.82 -35.66 9.62
CA GLN A 1237 31.85 -34.67 10.03
C GLN A 1237 31.34 -33.23 9.75
N ALA A 1238 31.86 -32.20 10.44
CA ALA A 1238 31.74 -30.79 10.04
C ALA A 1238 32.86 -30.43 9.03
N PRO A 1239 32.80 -29.30 8.29
CA PRO A 1239 33.05 -27.94 8.83
C PRO A 1239 32.03 -26.89 8.28
N GLY A 1240 32.05 -25.60 8.61
CA GLY A 1240 32.88 -24.84 9.55
C GLY A 1240 33.26 -23.44 9.04
N MET A 1241 33.16 -22.45 9.93
CA MET A 1241 33.78 -21.11 9.89
C MET A 1241 33.24 -19.97 9.01
N MET A 1242 33.45 -18.78 9.60
CA MET A 1242 33.29 -17.37 9.18
C MET A 1242 34.49 -16.94 8.26
N PRO A 1243 34.71 -15.67 7.82
CA PRO A 1243 34.18 -14.41 8.36
C PRO A 1243 33.88 -13.23 7.38
N ALA A 1244 33.61 -12.10 8.02
CA ALA A 1244 33.31 -10.75 7.56
C ALA A 1244 34.25 -10.10 6.52
N GLY A 1245 33.81 -8.93 6.02
CA GLY A 1245 34.71 -7.79 5.81
C GLY A 1245 34.81 -7.23 4.39
N ALA A 1246 33.91 -6.31 4.04
CA ALA A 1246 34.11 -5.34 2.95
C ALA A 1246 34.90 -4.10 3.49
N PRO A 1247 35.13 -2.98 2.76
CA PRO A 1247 34.88 -2.66 1.34
C PRO A 1247 36.11 -1.97 0.66
N PRO A 1248 36.01 -0.83 -0.11
CA PRO A 1248 35.91 -0.75 -1.58
C PRO A 1248 37.07 0.12 -2.20
N PRO A 1249 36.91 0.82 -3.35
CA PRO A 1249 36.64 0.38 -4.74
C PRO A 1249 37.67 0.91 -5.77
N GLN A 1250 37.76 0.34 -6.98
CA GLN A 1250 37.81 1.12 -8.25
C GLN A 1250 37.76 0.29 -9.54
N MET A 1251 37.02 0.84 -10.51
CA MET A 1251 37.14 0.83 -11.99
C MET A 1251 37.96 -0.24 -12.75
N THR A 1252 37.33 -0.77 -13.81
CA THR A 1252 37.89 -1.22 -15.12
C THR A 1252 39.04 -2.24 -15.08
N MET A 1253 38.89 -3.47 -15.57
CA MET A 1253 38.19 -3.91 -16.79
C MET A 1253 37.22 -5.07 -16.57
#